data_AF-A0A8T5S1D1-F1
#
_entry.id   AF-A0A8T5S1D1-F1
#
_cell.length_a   1.000
_cell.length_b   1.000
_cell.length_c   1.000
_cell.angle_alpha   90.00
_cell.angle_beta   90.00
_cell.angle_gamma   90.00
#
_symmetry.space_group_name_H-M   'P 1'
#
loop_
_entity.id
_entity.type
_entity.pdbx_description
1 polymer ?
#
loop_
_entity_poly.entity_id
_entity_poly.type
_entity_poly.pdbx_seq_one_letter_code
_entity_poly.pdbx_strand_id
1 'polypeptide(L)'
;MKISKRNRPLVLISLILFPMVIMLCSFSLNAQAGPFIPEPDPNNGWYWDVDVGDKIYFEGEFIITNATTGDLISMWKDIWIYNITTIENVTIDWLGIQEFSQVNATQCYFNVTEGELEAYDNPAELALFGYNNNTGQHKIRAGMSGMPFLLPKNGSSLEVDILAPIINETFYYPMGQMAYNNFTNFNWDIGTNRIHFWHAIDPYYSDGYYYNNGTLDKGEAYLLVNMGEDGPIYVNATMRQVPDYIITDEVTWGVNVGDEIPFTMYMGSSDVDDADEIILNITSFTDVLFNKSKNSFSDEDNTYMVYQAVFADMFMWNGTDYNFMQNTIISAANNFYPQYYDEVGGDPIMPLLWPINVPLEDYEFMWNLDTLPLWEGMRYDTINIIENGLLEFELSNSTGIDYVEIQINKTTGITQSFLNVNSEEIMYFEVRSQTLVDWPVDIGNVIYYKNNGDYHDGFQDIRATISGSATVYVNMSALVLMYNSMGIPMTLPTGQPEFQFFSYLVATFEIWNSATQTWDYDGESIISIANTYWPISPLQFEFGAPLLMPENTATSDLTDLFDMWGAVYDDITYSPGYVVLRNSTLDRSLNFHFDETSGRVTMMYGWFTDPIPGSEWNYMSIYPKFYQALNPGSNSFTMSTDFPTGVIVDVDVDVGGTGTGAAYIYNQFSMNPVNVSVPNGTASTYFDMLFANHSLISGNITLTIHIPTSIDLTRVLFFFYAFNMSGTEEWDAAPPEFYLDSVTYNFVQNTITITMPPWDRGVISAMAFIDLDAEPPVEIPGYNIFFLS
;
A
#
# COMPACT_ATOMS: atom_id res chain seq x y z
N MET A 1 43.64 -49.01 -26.89
CA MET A 1 43.56 -49.71 -28.20
C MET A 1 43.18 -48.68 -29.27
N LYS A 2 44.00 -48.45 -30.31
CA LYS A 2 43.68 -47.47 -31.38
C LYS A 2 42.76 -48.12 -32.43
N ILE A 3 41.46 -47.84 -32.36
CA ILE A 3 40.46 -48.33 -33.32
C ILE A 3 40.69 -47.63 -34.68
N SER A 4 40.82 -48.41 -35.76
CA SER A 4 41.08 -47.91 -37.11
C SER A 4 39.92 -47.02 -37.60
N LYS A 5 40.23 -45.98 -38.40
CA LYS A 5 39.22 -45.05 -38.94
C LYS A 5 38.07 -45.74 -39.69
N ARG A 6 38.30 -46.94 -40.23
CA ARG A 6 37.30 -47.71 -40.99
C ARG A 6 36.26 -48.41 -40.08
N ASN A 7 36.60 -48.65 -38.81
CA ASN A 7 35.73 -49.34 -37.84
C ASN A 7 34.99 -48.40 -36.89
N ARG A 8 35.27 -47.09 -36.94
CA ARG A 8 34.58 -46.08 -36.11
C ARG A 8 33.06 -46.00 -36.35
N PRO A 9 32.55 -46.04 -37.60
CA PRO A 9 31.10 -46.02 -37.83
C PRO A 9 30.42 -47.28 -37.29
N LEU A 10 31.05 -48.45 -37.45
CA LEU A 10 30.56 -49.72 -36.92
C LEU A 10 30.53 -49.71 -35.39
N VAL A 11 31.58 -49.21 -34.73
CA VAL A 11 31.61 -49.09 -33.27
C VAL A 11 30.58 -48.07 -32.76
N LEU A 12 30.36 -46.97 -33.48
CA LEU A 12 29.34 -45.97 -33.13
C LEU A 12 27.92 -46.53 -33.30
N ILE A 13 27.66 -47.23 -34.42
CA ILE A 13 26.40 -47.92 -34.68
C ILE A 13 26.17 -49.00 -33.62
N SER A 14 27.19 -49.78 -33.26
CA SER A 14 27.10 -50.74 -32.16
C SER A 14 26.89 -50.06 -30.79
N LEU A 15 27.50 -48.90 -30.53
CA LEU A 15 27.29 -48.15 -29.27
C LEU A 15 25.93 -47.46 -29.18
N ILE A 16 25.22 -47.28 -30.30
CA ILE A 16 23.84 -46.76 -30.32
C ILE A 16 22.84 -47.92 -30.29
N LEU A 17 23.08 -48.96 -31.10
CA LEU A 17 22.22 -50.14 -31.15
C LEU A 17 22.30 -50.99 -29.90
N PHE A 18 23.44 -51.07 -29.21
CA PHE A 18 23.57 -51.94 -28.03
C PHE A 18 22.77 -51.40 -26.83
N PRO A 19 22.81 -50.08 -26.49
CA PRO A 19 21.88 -49.51 -25.52
C PRO A 19 20.43 -49.57 -25.99
N MET A 20 20.13 -49.25 -27.27
CA MET A 20 18.75 -49.33 -27.78
C MET A 20 18.18 -50.75 -27.76
N VAL A 21 18.98 -51.77 -28.06
CA VAL A 21 18.59 -53.19 -27.99
C VAL A 21 18.47 -53.63 -26.54
N ILE A 22 19.33 -53.18 -25.63
CA ILE A 22 19.15 -53.41 -24.19
C ILE A 22 17.86 -52.71 -23.69
N MET A 23 17.58 -51.49 -24.15
CA MET A 23 16.37 -50.73 -23.82
C MET A 23 15.11 -51.41 -24.38
N LEU A 24 15.14 -51.88 -25.63
CA LEU A 24 14.06 -52.65 -26.28
C LEU A 24 13.89 -54.06 -25.68
N CYS A 25 14.96 -54.70 -25.22
CA CYS A 25 14.91 -55.95 -24.48
C CYS A 25 14.43 -55.76 -23.03
N SER A 26 14.66 -54.60 -22.40
CA SER A 26 14.03 -54.24 -21.13
C SER A 26 12.57 -53.83 -21.26
N PHE A 27 12.11 -53.41 -22.46
CA PHE A 27 10.69 -53.18 -22.76
C PHE A 27 9.91 -54.46 -23.15
N SER A 28 10.55 -55.65 -23.21
CA SER A 28 9.90 -56.89 -23.65
C SER A 28 9.91 -58.03 -22.62
N LEU A 29 10.19 -57.71 -21.37
CA LEU A 29 9.77 -58.51 -20.22
C LEU A 29 9.01 -57.57 -19.30
N ASN A 30 7.68 -57.61 -19.33
CA ASN A 30 6.87 -57.14 -18.21
C ASN A 30 7.22 -58.04 -17.03
N ALA A 31 8.31 -57.73 -16.33
CA ALA A 31 8.53 -58.25 -14.99
C ALA A 31 7.47 -57.55 -14.14
N GLN A 32 6.35 -58.23 -13.91
CA GLN A 32 5.32 -57.75 -13.01
C GLN A 32 5.96 -57.51 -11.64
N ALA A 33 5.82 -56.30 -11.08
CA ALA A 33 6.23 -56.06 -9.71
C ALA A 33 5.28 -56.76 -8.75
N GLY A 34 5.87 -57.47 -7.80
CA GLY A 34 5.12 -58.17 -6.77
C GLY A 34 4.64 -59.57 -7.18
N PRO A 35 4.17 -60.35 -6.20
CA PRO A 35 3.57 -61.63 -6.48
C PRO A 35 2.26 -61.45 -7.27
N PHE A 36 1.98 -62.38 -8.18
CA PHE A 36 0.64 -62.52 -8.73
C PHE A 36 -0.42 -62.63 -7.63
N ILE A 37 -1.64 -62.16 -7.91
CA ILE A 37 -2.77 -62.26 -6.99
C ILE A 37 -3.01 -63.74 -6.63
N PRO A 38 -3.05 -64.15 -5.35
CA PRO A 38 -3.28 -65.55 -5.00
C PRO A 38 -4.61 -66.09 -5.57
N GLU A 39 -4.53 -66.97 -6.58
CA GLU A 39 -5.68 -67.66 -7.21
C GLU A 39 -5.34 -69.15 -7.43
N PRO A 40 -6.29 -70.09 -7.24
CA PRO A 40 -6.06 -71.52 -7.46
C PRO A 40 -5.95 -71.95 -8.93
N ASP A 41 -6.13 -71.03 -9.90
CA ASP A 41 -6.01 -71.33 -11.33
C ASP A 41 -4.53 -71.31 -11.81
N PRO A 42 -4.06 -72.36 -12.52
CA PRO A 42 -2.71 -72.40 -13.07
C PRO A 42 -2.41 -71.35 -14.16
N ASN A 43 -3.41 -70.61 -14.65
CA ASN A 43 -3.28 -69.49 -15.59
C ASN A 43 -3.79 -68.17 -15.00
N ASN A 44 -3.52 -67.93 -13.71
CA ASN A 44 -3.84 -66.66 -13.08
C ASN A 44 -3.39 -65.45 -13.93
N GLY A 45 -4.37 -64.72 -14.44
CA GLY A 45 -4.18 -63.54 -15.28
C GLY A 45 -4.25 -62.22 -14.51
N TRP A 46 -4.57 -62.25 -13.22
CA TRP A 46 -4.76 -61.06 -12.40
C TRP A 46 -3.46 -60.54 -11.80
N TYR A 47 -3.20 -59.25 -11.99
CA TYR A 47 -2.05 -58.54 -11.42
C TYR A 47 -2.36 -57.05 -11.22
N TRP A 48 -1.52 -56.38 -10.44
CA TRP A 48 -1.49 -54.93 -10.33
C TRP A 48 -0.56 -54.36 -11.40
N ASP A 49 -1.03 -53.41 -12.20
CA ASP A 49 -0.23 -52.77 -13.26
C ASP A 49 0.45 -51.49 -12.70
N VAL A 50 1.08 -51.64 -11.53
CA VAL A 50 1.88 -50.66 -10.79
C VAL A 50 3.08 -51.37 -10.14
N ASP A 51 4.19 -50.65 -9.99
CA ASP A 51 5.43 -51.17 -9.42
C ASP A 51 5.78 -50.54 -8.06
N VAL A 52 6.60 -51.25 -7.27
CA VAL A 52 7.16 -50.68 -6.02
C VAL A 52 8.09 -49.51 -6.37
N GLY A 53 7.81 -48.35 -5.79
CA GLY A 53 8.47 -47.08 -6.07
C GLY A 53 7.69 -46.19 -7.04
N ASP A 54 6.59 -46.67 -7.64
CA ASP A 54 5.69 -45.83 -8.43
C ASP A 54 5.03 -44.78 -7.53
N LYS A 55 4.81 -43.60 -8.12
CA LYS A 55 4.16 -42.48 -7.47
C LYS A 55 2.88 -42.14 -8.21
N ILE A 56 1.81 -41.98 -7.45
CA ILE A 56 0.47 -41.68 -7.96
C ILE A 56 0.00 -40.42 -7.25
N TYR A 57 -0.45 -39.42 -8.02
CA TYR A 57 -0.84 -38.11 -7.52
C TYR A 57 -2.30 -37.86 -7.86
N PHE A 58 -3.06 -37.34 -6.90
CA PHE A 58 -4.46 -37.00 -7.09
C PHE A 58 -4.75 -35.59 -6.58
N GLU A 59 -5.34 -34.75 -7.42
CA GLU A 59 -6.03 -33.55 -6.95
C GLU A 59 -7.37 -33.99 -6.36
N GLY A 60 -7.63 -33.61 -5.12
CA GLY A 60 -8.87 -33.90 -4.42
C GLY A 60 -9.58 -32.62 -3.99
N GLU A 61 -10.89 -32.57 -4.17
CA GLU A 61 -11.76 -31.55 -3.59
C GLU A 61 -12.78 -32.24 -2.68
N PHE A 62 -12.92 -31.73 -1.46
CA PHE A 62 -13.80 -32.28 -0.44
C PHE A 62 -14.71 -31.18 0.13
N ILE A 63 -16.01 -31.48 0.22
CA ILE A 63 -17.00 -30.65 0.89
C ILE A 63 -17.76 -31.55 1.86
N ILE A 64 -17.64 -31.25 3.15
CA ILE A 64 -18.25 -32.01 4.24
C ILE A 64 -19.32 -31.17 4.90
N THR A 65 -20.53 -31.71 5.01
CA THR A 65 -21.67 -31.05 5.68
C THR A 65 -22.28 -31.95 6.73
N ASN A 66 -22.84 -31.36 7.79
CA ASN A 66 -23.60 -32.11 8.79
C ASN A 66 -24.90 -32.61 8.16
N ALA A 67 -25.15 -33.92 8.19
CA ALA A 67 -26.31 -34.49 7.51
C ALA A 67 -27.65 -34.17 8.19
N THR A 68 -27.62 -33.69 9.43
CA THR A 68 -28.81 -33.34 10.23
C THR A 68 -29.15 -31.85 10.13
N THR A 69 -28.16 -30.97 10.25
CA THR A 69 -28.37 -29.52 10.24
C THR A 69 -28.22 -28.91 8.84
N GLY A 70 -27.40 -29.53 7.98
CA GLY A 70 -27.03 -29.01 6.67
C GLY A 70 -25.83 -28.06 6.71
N ASP A 71 -25.29 -27.76 7.90
CA ASP A 71 -24.18 -26.82 8.06
C ASP A 71 -22.89 -27.36 7.46
N LEU A 72 -22.08 -26.49 6.86
CA LEU A 72 -20.74 -26.83 6.38
C LEU A 72 -19.83 -27.14 7.58
N ILE A 73 -19.10 -28.25 7.51
CA ILE A 73 -18.14 -28.70 8.53
C ILE A 73 -16.71 -28.41 8.08
N SER A 74 -16.38 -28.74 6.83
CA SER A 74 -15.09 -28.40 6.23
C SER A 74 -15.17 -28.46 4.70
N MET A 75 -14.35 -27.66 4.03
CA MET A 75 -14.30 -27.54 2.57
C MET A 75 -12.86 -27.22 2.14
N TRP A 76 -12.27 -28.07 1.29
CA TRP A 76 -10.86 -27.91 0.90
C TRP A 76 -10.50 -28.59 -0.43
N LYS A 77 -9.37 -28.18 -0.99
CA LYS A 77 -8.68 -28.80 -2.13
C LYS A 77 -7.28 -29.21 -1.71
N ASP A 78 -6.80 -30.35 -2.18
CA ASP A 78 -5.48 -30.87 -1.80
C ASP A 78 -4.86 -31.75 -2.90
N ILE A 79 -3.54 -31.98 -2.81
CA ILE A 79 -2.79 -32.92 -3.64
C ILE A 79 -2.37 -34.14 -2.81
N TRP A 80 -2.97 -35.29 -3.12
CA TRP A 80 -2.65 -36.55 -2.46
C TRP A 80 -1.57 -37.30 -3.22
N ILE A 81 -0.40 -37.45 -2.58
CA ILE A 81 0.76 -38.12 -3.15
C ILE A 81 0.92 -39.49 -2.51
N TYR A 82 0.79 -40.55 -3.29
CA TYR A 82 1.00 -41.92 -2.83
C TYR A 82 2.25 -42.53 -3.47
N ASN A 83 3.17 -43.01 -2.64
CA ASN A 83 4.32 -43.79 -3.06
C ASN A 83 4.04 -45.28 -2.78
N ILE A 84 4.03 -46.13 -3.81
CA ILE A 84 3.83 -47.57 -3.66
C ILE A 84 5.06 -48.18 -2.98
N THR A 85 4.91 -48.65 -1.75
CA THR A 85 6.05 -49.10 -0.93
C THR A 85 6.25 -50.60 -0.97
N THR A 86 5.18 -51.38 -0.99
CA THR A 86 5.27 -52.85 -1.07
C THR A 86 4.06 -53.44 -1.79
N ILE A 87 4.28 -54.52 -2.53
CA ILE A 87 3.24 -55.40 -3.05
C ILE A 87 3.52 -56.79 -2.49
N GLU A 88 2.65 -57.31 -1.64
CA GLU A 88 2.88 -58.54 -0.90
C GLU A 88 1.63 -59.42 -0.78
N ASN A 89 1.83 -60.71 -0.54
CA ASN A 89 0.73 -61.63 -0.26
C ASN A 89 0.53 -61.75 1.25
N VAL A 90 -0.68 -61.48 1.70
CA VAL A 90 -1.08 -61.46 3.11
C VAL A 90 -2.18 -62.47 3.37
N THR A 91 -2.26 -62.98 4.60
CA THR A 91 -3.40 -63.78 5.06
C THR A 91 -4.21 -62.97 6.06
N ILE A 92 -5.42 -62.57 5.69
CA ILE A 92 -6.30 -61.72 6.50
C ILE A 92 -7.60 -62.47 6.80
N ASP A 93 -8.12 -62.32 8.02
CA ASP A 93 -9.48 -62.74 8.38
C ASP A 93 -10.48 -61.62 8.07
N TRP A 94 -10.86 -61.51 6.80
CA TRP A 94 -11.81 -60.53 6.31
C TRP A 94 -12.85 -61.18 5.42
N LEU A 95 -14.09 -61.25 5.93
CA LEU A 95 -15.14 -62.11 5.36
C LEU A 95 -14.66 -63.59 5.24
N GLY A 96 -13.81 -64.02 6.20
CA GLY A 96 -13.13 -65.31 6.28
C GLY A 96 -11.59 -65.21 6.12
N ILE A 97 -10.85 -66.23 6.60
CA ILE A 97 -9.39 -66.33 6.48
C ILE A 97 -8.97 -66.66 5.04
N GLN A 98 -8.30 -65.72 4.36
CA GLN A 98 -7.97 -65.82 2.93
C GLN A 98 -6.61 -65.21 2.61
N GLU A 99 -6.02 -65.65 1.49
CA GLU A 99 -4.81 -65.05 0.93
C GLU A 99 -5.19 -63.95 -0.06
N PHE A 100 -4.59 -62.79 0.10
CA PHE A 100 -4.78 -61.62 -0.76
C PHE A 100 -3.44 -61.09 -1.23
N SER A 101 -3.41 -60.45 -2.39
CA SER A 101 -2.34 -59.52 -2.76
C SER A 101 -2.72 -58.13 -2.27
N GLN A 102 -1.87 -57.56 -1.42
CA GLN A 102 -2.01 -56.24 -0.83
C GLN A 102 -1.00 -55.28 -1.45
N VAL A 103 -1.50 -54.15 -1.93
CA VAL A 103 -0.69 -53.01 -2.33
C VAL A 103 -0.68 -52.03 -1.17
N ASN A 104 0.51 -51.79 -0.61
CA ASN A 104 0.71 -50.75 0.39
C ASN A 104 1.30 -49.51 -0.26
N ALA A 105 0.82 -48.36 0.18
CA ALA A 105 1.37 -47.07 -0.19
C ALA A 105 1.62 -46.22 1.05
N THR A 106 2.57 -45.31 0.94
CA THR A 106 2.79 -44.25 1.92
C THR A 106 2.29 -42.95 1.32
N GLN A 107 1.45 -42.25 2.08
CA GLN A 107 1.09 -40.88 1.74
C GLN A 107 2.29 -39.97 2.02
N CYS A 108 2.58 -39.09 1.07
CA CYS A 108 3.72 -38.19 1.12
C CYS A 108 3.30 -36.72 0.96
N TYR A 109 4.19 -35.82 1.37
CA TYR A 109 4.17 -34.41 0.97
C TYR A 109 5.53 -34.05 0.35
N PHE A 110 5.57 -32.94 -0.39
CA PHE A 110 6.82 -32.42 -0.92
C PHE A 110 7.50 -31.50 0.09
N ASN A 111 8.67 -31.89 0.59
CA ASN A 111 9.50 -31.02 1.41
C ASN A 111 10.35 -30.14 0.50
N VAL A 112 9.94 -28.88 0.34
CA VAL A 112 10.63 -27.87 -0.48
C VAL A 112 12.07 -27.61 -0.03
N THR A 113 12.38 -27.79 1.26
CA THR A 113 13.72 -27.53 1.82
C THR A 113 14.71 -28.61 1.41
N GLU A 114 14.31 -29.88 1.51
CA GLU A 114 15.15 -31.02 1.15
C GLU A 114 15.07 -31.35 -0.36
N GLY A 115 14.04 -30.85 -1.05
CA GLY A 115 13.80 -31.10 -2.47
C GLY A 115 13.36 -32.54 -2.76
N GLU A 116 12.74 -33.21 -1.79
CA GLU A 116 12.29 -34.60 -1.90
C GLU A 116 10.90 -34.83 -1.29
N LEU A 117 10.31 -36.00 -1.59
CA LEU A 117 9.05 -36.41 -0.99
C LEU A 117 9.32 -37.05 0.37
N GLU A 118 8.64 -36.56 1.39
CA GLU A 118 8.67 -37.10 2.75
C GLU A 118 7.35 -37.82 3.06
N ALA A 119 7.43 -38.84 3.90
CA ALA A 119 6.26 -39.61 4.32
C ALA A 119 5.52 -38.87 5.44
N TYR A 120 4.19 -38.77 5.34
CA TYR A 120 3.35 -38.41 6.47
C TYR A 120 3.41 -39.50 7.55
N ASP A 121 3.27 -40.75 7.12
CA ASP A 121 3.05 -41.89 8.00
C ASP A 121 3.70 -43.18 7.50
N ASN A 122 3.58 -44.24 8.30
CA ASN A 122 3.95 -45.58 7.88
C ASN A 122 3.07 -46.07 6.70
N PRO A 123 3.61 -46.95 5.83
CA PRO A 123 2.83 -47.59 4.77
C PRO A 123 1.50 -48.17 5.24
N ALA A 124 0.43 -47.90 4.49
CA ALA A 124 -0.92 -48.40 4.74
C ALA A 124 -1.48 -49.14 3.51
N GLU A 125 -2.52 -49.96 3.74
CA GLU A 125 -3.24 -50.68 2.68
C GLU A 125 -3.95 -49.69 1.74
N LEU A 126 -3.47 -49.60 0.50
CA LEU A 126 -4.11 -48.82 -0.57
C LEU A 126 -5.17 -49.66 -1.30
N ALA A 127 -4.84 -50.91 -1.61
CA ALA A 127 -5.73 -51.86 -2.26
C ALA A 127 -5.40 -53.30 -1.89
N LEU A 128 -6.41 -54.15 -1.88
CA LEU A 128 -6.33 -55.56 -1.53
C LEU A 128 -7.21 -56.35 -2.51
N PHE A 129 -6.66 -57.37 -3.14
CA PHE A 129 -7.42 -58.24 -4.04
C PHE A 129 -6.98 -59.70 -3.91
N GLY A 130 -7.94 -60.62 -3.93
CA GLY A 130 -7.65 -62.04 -3.73
C GLY A 130 -8.82 -62.95 -4.06
N TYR A 131 -8.56 -64.25 -4.01
CA TYR A 131 -9.53 -65.29 -4.31
C TYR A 131 -9.99 -66.04 -3.05
N ASN A 132 -11.30 -66.19 -2.88
CA ASN A 132 -11.87 -66.99 -1.81
C ASN A 132 -11.88 -68.48 -2.17
N ASN A 133 -10.93 -69.24 -1.62
CA ASN A 133 -10.83 -70.70 -1.82
C ASN A 133 -12.08 -71.50 -1.37
N ASN A 134 -12.94 -70.95 -0.51
CA ASN A 134 -14.12 -71.64 0.02
C ASN A 134 -15.41 -71.34 -0.75
N THR A 135 -15.55 -70.17 -1.39
CA THR A 135 -16.75 -69.78 -2.17
C THR A 135 -16.51 -69.72 -3.67
N GLY A 136 -15.25 -69.69 -4.10
CA GLY A 136 -14.86 -69.63 -5.50
C GLY A 136 -15.03 -68.25 -6.14
N GLN A 137 -15.06 -67.18 -5.33
CA GLN A 137 -15.31 -65.80 -5.78
C GLN A 137 -14.12 -64.88 -5.45
N HIS A 138 -13.87 -63.91 -6.32
CA HIS A 138 -12.91 -62.83 -6.10
C HIS A 138 -13.42 -61.85 -5.03
N LYS A 139 -12.48 -61.18 -4.36
CA LYS A 139 -12.77 -60.14 -3.38
C LYS A 139 -11.81 -58.97 -3.54
N ILE A 140 -12.33 -57.78 -3.31
CA ILE A 140 -11.56 -56.54 -3.35
C ILE A 140 -11.89 -55.64 -2.17
N ARG A 141 -10.88 -54.95 -1.67
CA ARG A 141 -11.01 -53.82 -0.75
C ARG A 141 -10.07 -52.72 -1.21
N ALA A 142 -10.50 -51.47 -1.11
CA ALA A 142 -9.68 -50.33 -1.52
C ALA A 142 -9.39 -49.40 -0.33
N GLY A 143 -8.80 -49.97 0.72
CA GLY A 143 -8.56 -49.26 1.98
C GLY A 143 -9.85 -48.79 2.66
N MET A 144 -9.81 -47.62 3.29
CA MET A 144 -10.98 -46.91 3.85
C MET A 144 -11.43 -45.73 2.96
N SER A 145 -10.92 -45.64 1.74
CA SER A 145 -11.29 -44.58 0.79
C SER A 145 -12.70 -44.82 0.26
N GLY A 146 -13.54 -43.79 0.15
CA GLY A 146 -14.89 -43.90 -0.42
C GLY A 146 -14.94 -44.39 -1.87
N MET A 147 -13.79 -44.41 -2.55
CA MET A 147 -13.59 -44.81 -3.94
C MET A 147 -12.30 -45.63 -4.10
N PRO A 148 -12.30 -46.70 -4.91
CA PRO A 148 -11.07 -47.40 -5.24
C PRO A 148 -10.08 -46.55 -6.06
N PHE A 149 -8.86 -46.36 -5.57
CA PHE A 149 -7.80 -45.66 -6.33
C PHE A 149 -7.05 -46.58 -7.29
N LEU A 150 -7.08 -47.89 -7.02
CA LEU A 150 -6.39 -48.90 -7.79
C LEU A 150 -7.26 -50.15 -7.96
N LEU A 151 -7.37 -50.61 -9.19
CA LEU A 151 -8.06 -51.84 -9.57
C LEU A 151 -7.08 -52.84 -10.19
N PRO A 152 -7.24 -54.15 -9.92
CA PRO A 152 -6.41 -55.17 -10.53
C PRO A 152 -6.85 -55.38 -11.98
N LYS A 153 -5.91 -55.82 -12.81
CA LYS A 153 -6.11 -56.07 -14.23
C LYS A 153 -6.02 -57.54 -14.53
N ASN A 154 -6.82 -58.02 -15.48
CA ASN A 154 -6.77 -59.39 -15.97
C ASN A 154 -6.20 -59.42 -17.39
N GLY A 155 -4.99 -59.96 -17.56
CA GLY A 155 -4.33 -60.00 -18.85
C GLY A 155 -4.03 -58.59 -19.41
N SER A 156 -4.62 -58.22 -20.56
CA SER A 156 -4.31 -56.97 -21.26
C SER A 156 -5.33 -55.84 -21.08
N SER A 157 -6.47 -56.09 -20.45
CA SER A 157 -7.58 -55.13 -20.31
C SER A 157 -8.07 -55.03 -18.88
N LEU A 158 -8.57 -53.84 -18.51
CA LEU A 158 -9.32 -53.65 -17.27
C LEU A 158 -10.74 -54.19 -17.46
N GLU A 159 -11.12 -55.21 -16.70
CA GLU A 159 -12.42 -55.89 -16.81
C GLU A 159 -13.44 -55.27 -15.84
N VAL A 160 -13.82 -54.01 -16.07
CA VAL A 160 -14.75 -53.26 -15.20
C VAL A 160 -16.11 -53.93 -15.03
N ASP A 161 -16.54 -54.71 -16.02
CA ASP A 161 -17.78 -55.50 -16.01
C ASP A 161 -17.74 -56.67 -15.01
N ILE A 162 -16.54 -57.24 -14.79
CA ILE A 162 -16.30 -58.26 -13.78
C ILE A 162 -16.02 -57.62 -12.41
N LEU A 163 -15.28 -56.52 -12.38
CA LEU A 163 -14.87 -55.85 -11.14
C LEU A 163 -16.03 -55.15 -10.43
N ALA A 164 -16.93 -54.48 -11.15
CA ALA A 164 -18.06 -53.76 -10.55
C ALA A 164 -18.92 -54.61 -9.58
N PRO A 165 -19.40 -55.82 -9.95
CA PRO A 165 -20.14 -56.67 -9.01
C PRO A 165 -19.28 -57.15 -7.83
N ILE A 166 -17.99 -57.43 -8.04
CA ILE A 166 -17.06 -57.83 -6.96
C ILE A 166 -16.89 -56.69 -5.96
N ILE A 167 -16.64 -55.46 -6.43
CA ILE A 167 -16.50 -54.26 -5.60
C ILE A 167 -17.80 -54.01 -4.83
N ASN A 168 -18.96 -54.15 -5.47
CA ASN A 168 -20.24 -53.98 -4.77
C ASN A 168 -20.42 -54.98 -3.62
N GLU A 169 -20.19 -56.27 -3.89
CA GLU A 169 -20.42 -57.36 -2.92
C GLU A 169 -19.41 -57.36 -1.79
N THR A 170 -18.15 -57.01 -2.07
CA THR A 170 -17.04 -57.25 -1.15
C THR A 170 -16.50 -55.99 -0.53
N PHE A 171 -16.63 -54.82 -1.17
CA PHE A 171 -16.22 -53.54 -0.59
C PHE A 171 -17.43 -52.72 -0.12
N TYR A 172 -18.30 -52.30 -1.05
CA TYR A 172 -19.37 -51.36 -0.73
C TYR A 172 -20.47 -51.93 0.16
N TYR A 173 -20.87 -53.19 -0.03
CA TYR A 173 -21.90 -53.81 0.81
C TYR A 173 -21.46 -53.95 2.28
N PRO A 174 -20.26 -54.48 2.61
CA PRO A 174 -19.77 -54.51 3.98
C PRO A 174 -19.55 -53.12 4.58
N MET A 175 -18.95 -52.19 3.82
CA MET A 175 -18.75 -50.82 4.29
C MET A 175 -20.07 -50.08 4.50
N GLY A 176 -21.09 -50.37 3.69
CA GLY A 176 -22.44 -49.86 3.86
C GLY A 176 -23.16 -50.34 5.14
N GLN A 177 -22.64 -51.38 5.79
CA GLN A 177 -23.11 -51.84 7.11
C GLN A 177 -22.31 -51.23 8.27
N MET A 178 -21.14 -50.64 8.00
CA MET A 178 -20.16 -50.28 9.02
C MET A 178 -19.81 -48.79 9.07
N ALA A 179 -19.71 -48.12 7.93
CA ALA A 179 -19.06 -46.81 7.81
C ALA A 179 -19.91 -45.78 7.06
N TYR A 180 -20.45 -46.12 5.89
CA TYR A 180 -21.22 -45.17 5.06
C TYR A 180 -22.50 -45.79 4.48
N ASN A 181 -23.20 -45.10 3.58
CA ASN A 181 -24.45 -45.58 2.97
C ASN A 181 -24.26 -46.87 2.16
N ASN A 182 -25.31 -47.69 2.08
CA ASN A 182 -25.31 -48.84 1.18
C ASN A 182 -25.56 -48.37 -0.26
N PHE A 183 -24.83 -48.92 -1.22
CA PHE A 183 -25.18 -48.82 -2.64
C PHE A 183 -26.00 -50.03 -3.06
N THR A 184 -27.22 -49.79 -3.55
CA THR A 184 -28.17 -50.86 -3.92
C THR A 184 -28.08 -51.23 -5.38
N ASN A 185 -27.52 -50.35 -6.21
CA ASN A 185 -27.37 -50.55 -7.65
C ASN A 185 -25.97 -50.15 -8.10
N PHE A 186 -25.56 -50.71 -9.23
CA PHE A 186 -24.32 -50.34 -9.91
C PHE A 186 -24.43 -50.59 -11.41
N ASN A 187 -23.60 -49.90 -12.19
CA ASN A 187 -23.43 -50.09 -13.62
C ASN A 187 -21.97 -49.85 -14.00
N TRP A 188 -21.62 -50.21 -15.22
CA TRP A 188 -20.28 -50.06 -15.76
C TRP A 188 -20.34 -49.73 -17.24
N ASP A 189 -19.26 -49.14 -17.75
CA ASP A 189 -19.05 -48.91 -19.18
C ASP A 189 -17.62 -49.28 -19.55
N ILE A 190 -17.47 -50.34 -20.36
CA ILE A 190 -16.17 -50.84 -20.84
C ILE A 190 -15.52 -49.83 -21.80
N GLY A 191 -16.31 -49.05 -22.54
CA GLY A 191 -15.77 -48.08 -23.51
C GLY A 191 -15.02 -46.92 -22.84
N THR A 192 -15.39 -46.59 -21.61
CA THR A 192 -14.80 -45.50 -20.82
C THR A 192 -14.12 -45.99 -19.55
N ASN A 193 -14.05 -47.30 -19.33
CA ASN A 193 -13.61 -47.93 -18.07
C ASN A 193 -14.26 -47.30 -16.83
N ARG A 194 -15.56 -47.01 -16.90
CA ARG A 194 -16.32 -46.39 -15.82
C ARG A 194 -17.00 -47.45 -14.95
N ILE A 195 -17.02 -47.22 -13.65
CA ILE A 195 -17.86 -47.95 -12.69
C ILE A 195 -18.63 -46.97 -11.83
N HIS A 196 -19.95 -47.11 -11.78
CA HIS A 196 -20.84 -46.24 -11.03
C HIS A 196 -21.71 -47.04 -10.06
N PHE A 197 -21.70 -46.65 -8.80
CA PHE A 197 -22.52 -47.19 -7.72
C PHE A 197 -23.48 -46.11 -7.23
N TRP A 198 -24.74 -46.47 -6.95
CA TRP A 198 -25.72 -45.51 -6.42
C TRP A 198 -26.77 -46.16 -5.52
N HIS A 199 -27.35 -45.35 -4.63
CA HIS A 199 -28.51 -45.75 -3.86
C HIS A 199 -29.79 -45.56 -4.69
N ALA A 200 -30.75 -46.49 -4.59
CA ALA A 200 -31.92 -46.50 -5.46
C ALA A 200 -32.90 -45.35 -5.19
N ILE A 201 -32.86 -44.77 -3.99
CA ILE A 201 -33.83 -43.78 -3.49
C ILE A 201 -33.13 -42.48 -3.12
N ASP A 202 -32.06 -42.59 -2.35
CA ASP A 202 -31.30 -41.44 -1.86
C ASP A 202 -30.23 -41.03 -2.88
N PRO A 203 -29.81 -39.76 -2.90
CA PRO A 203 -28.93 -39.22 -3.93
C PRO A 203 -27.46 -39.69 -3.82
N TYR A 204 -27.14 -40.67 -2.98
CA TYR A 204 -25.76 -41.11 -2.75
C TYR A 204 -25.21 -41.90 -3.93
N TYR A 205 -23.98 -41.58 -4.33
CA TYR A 205 -23.30 -42.27 -5.40
C TYR A 205 -21.78 -42.29 -5.23
N SER A 206 -21.13 -43.17 -5.98
CA SER A 206 -19.70 -43.17 -6.22
C SER A 206 -19.45 -43.55 -7.68
N ASP A 207 -18.73 -42.71 -8.41
CA ASP A 207 -18.50 -42.85 -9.85
C ASP A 207 -17.02 -42.72 -10.19
N GLY A 208 -16.38 -43.80 -10.62
CA GLY A 208 -14.95 -43.83 -10.95
C GLY A 208 -14.69 -44.17 -12.41
N TYR A 209 -13.75 -43.46 -13.01
CA TYR A 209 -13.19 -43.72 -14.34
C TYR A 209 -11.75 -44.16 -14.17
N TYR A 210 -11.32 -45.18 -14.90
CA TYR A 210 -10.02 -45.79 -14.69
C TYR A 210 -9.21 -45.88 -15.98
N TYR A 211 -7.89 -45.66 -15.86
CA TYR A 211 -6.96 -45.96 -16.94
C TYR A 211 -6.87 -47.47 -17.18
N ASN A 212 -6.34 -47.88 -18.34
CA ASN A 212 -6.20 -49.29 -18.69
C ASN A 212 -5.24 -50.08 -17.78
N ASN A 213 -4.38 -49.40 -17.03
CA ASN A 213 -3.53 -49.97 -15.98
C ASN A 213 -4.26 -50.10 -14.62
N GLY A 214 -5.53 -49.69 -14.54
CA GLY A 214 -6.34 -49.82 -13.33
C GLY A 214 -6.17 -48.71 -12.30
N THR A 215 -5.35 -47.69 -12.54
CA THR A 215 -5.34 -46.49 -11.69
C THR A 215 -6.57 -45.63 -11.97
N LEU A 216 -7.11 -45.01 -10.93
CA LEU A 216 -8.22 -44.06 -11.05
C LEU A 216 -7.76 -42.87 -11.91
N ASP A 217 -8.49 -42.51 -12.96
CA ASP A 217 -8.29 -41.31 -13.77
C ASP A 217 -9.04 -40.12 -13.14
N LYS A 218 -10.33 -40.32 -12.87
CA LYS A 218 -11.18 -39.34 -12.19
C LYS A 218 -12.30 -40.04 -11.43
N GLY A 219 -12.74 -39.42 -10.35
CA GLY A 219 -13.77 -39.95 -9.49
C GLY A 219 -14.62 -38.85 -8.86
N GLU A 220 -15.90 -39.13 -8.69
CA GLU A 220 -16.85 -38.29 -7.96
C GLU A 220 -17.63 -39.16 -6.97
N ALA A 221 -17.85 -38.68 -5.75
CA ALA A 221 -18.64 -39.40 -4.76
C ALA A 221 -19.46 -38.44 -3.89
N TYR A 222 -20.71 -38.83 -3.64
CA TYR A 222 -21.56 -38.20 -2.64
C TYR A 222 -22.01 -39.27 -1.66
N LEU A 223 -21.44 -39.25 -0.45
CA LEU A 223 -21.56 -40.30 0.55
C LEU A 223 -22.22 -39.76 1.82
N LEU A 224 -23.05 -40.59 2.46
CA LEU A 224 -23.45 -40.39 3.86
C LEU A 224 -22.55 -41.26 4.73
N VAL A 225 -21.72 -40.65 5.57
CA VAL A 225 -20.83 -41.34 6.49
C VAL A 225 -21.43 -41.26 7.90
N ASN A 226 -21.59 -42.40 8.55
CA ASN A 226 -22.16 -42.49 9.91
C ASN A 226 -21.10 -42.19 10.99
N MET A 227 -20.39 -41.08 10.82
CA MET A 227 -19.30 -40.60 11.68
C MET A 227 -19.44 -39.07 11.83
N GLY A 228 -18.93 -38.52 12.94
CA GLY A 228 -19.01 -37.10 13.29
C GLY A 228 -19.40 -36.89 14.76
N GLU A 229 -18.88 -35.84 15.38
CA GLU A 229 -19.12 -35.55 16.81
C GLU A 229 -20.60 -35.22 17.08
N ASP A 230 -21.24 -34.49 16.15
CA ASP A 230 -22.64 -34.02 16.23
C ASP A 230 -23.63 -34.83 15.38
N GLY A 231 -23.22 -35.99 14.86
CA GLY A 231 -24.05 -36.87 14.03
C GLY A 231 -23.40 -37.23 12.70
N PRO A 232 -24.15 -37.89 11.81
CA PRO A 232 -23.63 -38.32 10.52
C PRO A 232 -23.32 -37.13 9.60
N ILE A 233 -22.39 -37.32 8.67
CA ILE A 233 -21.91 -36.29 7.74
C ILE A 233 -22.16 -36.70 6.29
N TYR A 234 -22.40 -35.72 5.43
CA TYR A 234 -22.31 -35.91 3.98
C TYR A 234 -20.92 -35.51 3.50
N VAL A 235 -20.30 -36.37 2.68
CA VAL A 235 -19.02 -36.12 2.03
C VAL A 235 -19.28 -36.05 0.54
N ASN A 236 -19.10 -34.86 -0.04
CA ASN A 236 -19.00 -34.66 -1.48
C ASN A 236 -17.52 -34.59 -1.83
N ALA A 237 -17.04 -35.50 -2.68
CA ALA A 237 -15.64 -35.59 -3.03
C ALA A 237 -15.48 -35.70 -4.54
N THR A 238 -14.51 -34.96 -5.08
CA THR A 238 -14.02 -35.18 -6.43
C THR A 238 -12.53 -35.46 -6.38
N MET A 239 -12.06 -36.38 -7.21
CA MET A 239 -10.67 -36.82 -7.26
C MET A 239 -10.23 -36.93 -8.71
N ARG A 240 -9.04 -36.47 -9.05
CA ARG A 240 -8.50 -36.56 -10.40
C ARG A 240 -7.01 -36.89 -10.36
N GLN A 241 -6.59 -37.90 -11.11
CA GLN A 241 -5.18 -38.22 -11.24
C GLN A 241 -4.48 -37.17 -12.10
N VAL A 242 -3.35 -36.68 -11.60
CA VAL A 242 -2.50 -35.69 -12.27
C VAL A 242 -1.11 -36.24 -12.55
N PRO A 243 -0.41 -35.73 -13.58
CA PRO A 243 0.87 -36.27 -13.99
C PRO A 243 2.02 -36.00 -13.02
N ASP A 244 1.93 -34.93 -12.22
CA ASP A 244 2.88 -34.57 -11.18
C ASP A 244 2.17 -33.92 -9.97
N TYR A 245 2.95 -33.56 -8.96
CA TYR A 245 2.47 -32.97 -7.71
C TYR A 245 2.84 -31.49 -7.59
N ILE A 246 3.29 -30.85 -8.68
CA ILE A 246 3.70 -29.45 -8.65
C ILE A 246 2.42 -28.63 -8.68
N ILE A 247 2.11 -27.98 -7.56
CA ILE A 247 0.90 -27.18 -7.38
C ILE A 247 1.18 -25.68 -7.38
N THR A 248 2.33 -25.25 -7.88
CA THR A 248 2.74 -23.83 -7.92
C THR A 248 3.09 -23.34 -9.33
N ASP A 249 3.03 -24.21 -10.33
CA ASP A 249 3.44 -23.96 -11.70
C ASP A 249 2.44 -23.11 -12.50
N GLU A 250 1.17 -23.09 -12.10
CA GLU A 250 0.15 -22.26 -12.72
C GLU A 250 0.05 -20.86 -12.08
N VAL A 251 0.69 -20.62 -10.94
CA VAL A 251 0.66 -19.31 -10.26
C VAL A 251 1.38 -18.26 -11.11
N THR A 252 0.66 -17.19 -11.47
CA THR A 252 1.23 -16.06 -12.21
C THR A 252 1.11 -14.76 -11.41
N TRP A 253 2.24 -14.12 -11.13
CA TRP A 253 2.31 -12.80 -10.51
C TRP A 253 2.44 -11.70 -11.56
N GLY A 254 1.80 -10.55 -11.32
CA GLY A 254 1.88 -9.38 -12.21
C GLY A 254 3.09 -8.47 -11.97
N VAL A 255 4.07 -8.94 -11.17
CA VAL A 255 5.28 -8.20 -10.78
C VAL A 255 6.52 -9.07 -11.03
N ASN A 256 7.70 -8.45 -11.05
CA ASN A 256 8.98 -9.08 -11.27
C ASN A 256 9.95 -8.80 -10.11
N VAL A 257 11.00 -9.60 -10.00
CA VAL A 257 12.12 -9.32 -9.09
C VAL A 257 12.77 -7.98 -9.48
N GLY A 258 12.88 -7.09 -8.50
CA GLY A 258 13.38 -5.72 -8.64
C GLY A 258 12.29 -4.66 -8.82
N ASP A 259 11.01 -5.05 -8.93
CA ASP A 259 9.90 -4.09 -8.93
C ASP A 259 9.72 -3.50 -7.52
N GLU A 260 9.43 -2.20 -7.45
CA GLU A 260 9.19 -1.46 -6.22
C GLU A 260 7.72 -1.04 -6.13
N ILE A 261 7.11 -1.29 -4.96
CA ILE A 261 5.70 -0.99 -4.71
C ILE A 261 5.62 -0.10 -3.47
N PRO A 262 5.37 1.21 -3.61
CA PRO A 262 5.26 2.13 -2.50
C PRO A 262 3.84 2.12 -1.90
N PHE A 263 3.75 2.04 -0.58
CA PHE A 263 2.51 2.13 0.18
C PHE A 263 2.60 3.20 1.27
N THR A 264 1.45 3.77 1.59
CA THR A 264 1.22 4.52 2.84
C THR A 264 0.37 3.65 3.74
N MET A 265 0.67 3.60 5.04
CA MET A 265 -0.02 2.72 5.98
C MET A 265 -0.30 3.37 7.33
N TYR A 266 -1.42 2.98 7.94
CA TYR A 266 -1.77 3.28 9.31
C TYR A 266 -2.25 2.01 10.00
N MET A 267 -1.78 1.80 11.24
CA MET A 267 -2.23 0.75 12.13
C MET A 267 -2.38 1.34 13.52
N GLY A 268 -3.61 1.48 14.01
CA GLY A 268 -3.85 2.08 15.32
C GLY A 268 -5.32 2.26 15.65
N SER A 269 -5.63 2.91 16.77
CA SER A 269 -7.00 3.06 17.28
C SER A 269 -7.49 4.52 17.31
N SER A 270 -6.69 5.44 16.79
CA SER A 270 -6.96 6.89 16.85
C SER A 270 -7.65 7.35 15.57
N ASP A 271 -8.49 8.38 15.68
CA ASP A 271 -9.10 9.02 14.51
C ASP A 271 -8.12 9.90 13.72
N VAL A 272 -7.06 10.38 14.37
CA VAL A 272 -5.97 11.16 13.78
C VAL A 272 -4.67 10.74 14.44
N ASP A 273 -3.68 10.33 13.66
CA ASP A 273 -2.38 9.87 14.17
C ASP A 273 -1.30 9.83 13.08
N ASP A 274 -0.03 9.69 13.48
CA ASP A 274 1.07 9.48 12.54
C ASP A 274 0.87 8.17 11.73
N ALA A 275 1.29 8.20 10.47
CA ALA A 275 1.23 7.10 9.53
C ALA A 275 2.61 6.85 8.91
N ASP A 276 2.85 5.61 8.49
CA ASP A 276 4.13 5.19 7.93
C ASP A 276 4.08 5.18 6.40
N GLU A 277 5.21 5.48 5.77
CA GLU A 277 5.42 5.18 4.35
C GLU A 277 6.39 4.02 4.21
N ILE A 278 6.05 3.05 3.36
CA ILE A 278 6.87 1.88 3.08
C ILE A 278 7.10 1.69 1.58
N ILE A 279 8.23 1.10 1.23
CA ILE A 279 8.52 0.58 -0.12
C ILE A 279 8.79 -0.90 0.01
N LEU A 280 8.09 -1.70 -0.79
CA LEU A 280 8.34 -3.13 -0.95
C LEU A 280 9.12 -3.35 -2.24
N ASN A 281 10.35 -3.86 -2.13
CA ASN A 281 11.15 -4.25 -3.29
C ASN A 281 11.10 -5.78 -3.44
N ILE A 282 10.53 -6.26 -4.55
CA ILE A 282 10.38 -7.70 -4.80
C ILE A 282 11.76 -8.36 -4.98
N THR A 283 12.10 -9.31 -4.12
CA THR A 283 13.42 -9.95 -4.09
C THR A 283 13.44 -11.33 -4.73
N SER A 284 12.39 -12.14 -4.53
CA SER A 284 12.32 -13.49 -5.08
C SER A 284 10.91 -14.08 -5.05
N PHE A 285 10.72 -15.11 -5.87
CA PHE A 285 9.58 -16.04 -5.82
C PHE A 285 10.13 -17.40 -5.44
N THR A 286 9.67 -17.97 -4.33
CA THR A 286 10.21 -19.23 -3.79
C THR A 286 9.09 -20.11 -3.27
N ASP A 287 9.15 -21.41 -3.58
CA ASP A 287 8.23 -22.39 -3.01
C ASP A 287 8.54 -22.59 -1.51
N VAL A 288 7.51 -22.43 -0.70
CA VAL A 288 7.55 -22.58 0.76
C VAL A 288 6.49 -23.60 1.20
N LEU A 289 6.76 -24.29 2.31
CA LEU A 289 5.83 -25.26 2.89
C LEU A 289 5.07 -24.58 4.03
N PHE A 290 3.76 -24.47 3.88
CA PHE A 290 2.87 -24.02 4.95
C PHE A 290 2.10 -25.20 5.52
N ASN A 291 1.73 -25.05 6.79
CA ASN A 291 0.83 -25.97 7.44
C ASN A 291 -0.62 -25.46 7.28
N LYS A 292 -1.51 -26.36 6.88
CA LYS A 292 -2.96 -26.13 6.77
C LYS A 292 -3.69 -27.00 7.77
N SER A 293 -4.35 -26.36 8.72
CA SER A 293 -5.38 -26.99 9.54
C SER A 293 -6.61 -27.32 8.69
N LYS A 294 -7.48 -28.21 9.16
CA LYS A 294 -8.82 -28.47 8.58
C LYS A 294 -8.86 -29.00 7.12
N ASN A 295 -7.71 -29.18 6.48
CA ASN A 295 -7.54 -29.88 5.19
C ASN A 295 -7.49 -31.41 5.37
N SER A 296 -8.28 -31.96 6.29
CA SER A 296 -8.29 -33.38 6.62
C SER A 296 -9.66 -33.78 7.17
N PHE A 297 -9.88 -35.09 7.29
CA PHE A 297 -11.09 -35.64 7.90
C PHE A 297 -11.07 -35.62 9.44
N SER A 298 -10.01 -35.06 10.05
CA SER A 298 -9.70 -35.10 11.47
C SER A 298 -9.15 -33.74 11.92
N ASP A 299 -9.81 -33.11 12.89
CA ASP A 299 -9.44 -31.76 13.35
C ASP A 299 -8.02 -31.64 13.95
N GLU A 300 -7.34 -32.75 14.23
CA GLU A 300 -5.99 -32.80 14.80
C GLU A 300 -4.87 -32.91 13.75
N ASP A 301 -5.19 -33.18 12.48
CA ASP A 301 -4.17 -33.46 11.45
C ASP A 301 -3.81 -32.22 10.63
N ASN A 302 -2.54 -31.88 10.70
CA ASN A 302 -1.90 -30.80 9.98
C ASN A 302 -1.46 -31.27 8.59
N THR A 303 -1.98 -30.65 7.54
CA THR A 303 -1.63 -30.98 6.16
C THR A 303 -0.59 -29.99 5.64
N TYR A 304 0.54 -30.50 5.16
CA TYR A 304 1.59 -29.67 4.56
C TYR A 304 1.29 -29.40 3.10
N MET A 305 1.26 -28.12 2.75
CA MET A 305 0.97 -27.66 1.40
C MET A 305 2.05 -26.71 0.90
N VAL A 306 2.40 -26.86 -0.38
CA VAL A 306 3.37 -26.01 -1.04
C VAL A 306 2.67 -24.78 -1.59
N TYR A 307 3.27 -23.61 -1.36
CA TYR A 307 2.84 -22.34 -1.91
C TYR A 307 4.04 -21.63 -2.53
N GLN A 308 3.84 -20.92 -3.64
CA GLN A 308 4.83 -19.99 -4.14
C GLN A 308 4.69 -18.68 -3.37
N ALA A 309 5.66 -18.38 -2.51
CA ALA A 309 5.71 -17.14 -1.76
C ALA A 309 6.46 -16.05 -2.53
N VAL A 310 5.99 -14.82 -2.37
CA VAL A 310 6.62 -13.60 -2.86
C VAL A 310 7.34 -12.93 -1.71
N PHE A 311 8.68 -12.86 -1.82
CA PHE A 311 9.52 -12.18 -0.85
C PHE A 311 9.81 -10.76 -1.29
N ALA A 312 9.75 -9.82 -0.36
CA ALA A 312 10.14 -8.44 -0.58
C ALA A 312 11.02 -7.91 0.57
N ASP A 313 11.99 -7.08 0.20
CA ASP A 313 12.68 -6.20 1.14
C ASP A 313 11.74 -5.03 1.45
N MET A 314 11.39 -4.87 2.71
CA MET A 314 10.56 -3.77 3.20
C MET A 314 11.46 -2.64 3.69
N PHE A 315 11.29 -1.47 3.11
CA PHE A 315 11.93 -0.24 3.53
C PHE A 315 10.88 0.70 4.12
N MET A 316 11.23 1.40 5.20
CA MET A 316 10.34 2.34 5.88
C MET A 316 10.96 3.73 5.88
N TRP A 317 10.16 4.73 5.55
CA TRP A 317 10.56 6.13 5.57
C TRP A 317 10.77 6.60 7.01
N ASN A 318 11.88 7.28 7.28
CA ASN A 318 12.19 7.81 8.61
C ASN A 318 12.04 9.34 8.75
N GLY A 319 11.43 9.98 7.76
CA GLY A 319 11.40 11.44 7.65
C GLY A 319 12.35 12.00 6.59
N THR A 320 13.43 11.28 6.26
CA THR A 320 14.51 11.76 5.39
C THR A 320 15.02 10.78 4.35
N ASP A 321 14.98 9.48 4.65
CA ASP A 321 15.39 8.41 3.74
C ASP A 321 14.64 7.11 4.10
N TYR A 322 14.65 6.16 3.16
CA TYR A 322 14.09 4.83 3.35
C TYR A 322 15.12 3.89 3.98
N ASN A 323 14.82 3.37 5.17
CA ASN A 323 15.66 2.40 5.86
C ASN A 323 15.15 0.98 5.66
N PHE A 324 16.07 0.05 5.36
CA PHE A 324 15.75 -1.37 5.33
C PHE A 324 15.29 -1.86 6.71
N MET A 325 14.12 -2.49 6.74
CA MET A 325 13.55 -3.05 7.97
C MET A 325 13.79 -4.56 8.03
N GLN A 326 13.29 -5.28 7.02
CA GLN A 326 13.38 -6.74 6.96
C GLN A 326 13.08 -7.26 5.55
N ASN A 327 13.46 -8.50 5.28
CA ASN A 327 12.96 -9.28 4.15
C ASN A 327 11.80 -10.15 4.65
N THR A 328 10.63 -10.06 4.02
CA THR A 328 9.41 -10.76 4.46
C THR A 328 8.63 -11.33 3.29
N ILE A 329 7.78 -12.32 3.59
CA ILE A 329 6.76 -12.79 2.66
C ILE A 329 5.63 -11.75 2.66
N ILE A 330 5.25 -11.26 1.47
CA ILE A 330 4.14 -10.30 1.30
C ILE A 330 2.88 -10.91 0.68
N SER A 331 3.02 -12.12 0.13
CA SER A 331 1.91 -12.94 -0.38
C SER A 331 2.40 -14.36 -0.66
N ALA A 332 1.48 -15.32 -0.74
CA ALA A 332 1.76 -16.65 -1.23
C ALA A 332 0.50 -17.28 -1.84
N ALA A 333 0.65 -18.10 -2.88
CA ALA A 333 -0.46 -18.75 -3.57
C ALA A 333 -0.06 -20.13 -4.13
N ASN A 334 -1.03 -20.96 -4.47
CA ASN A 334 -0.84 -22.20 -5.21
C ASN A 334 -2.02 -22.42 -6.19
N ASN A 335 -1.98 -23.49 -6.97
CA ASN A 335 -2.98 -23.77 -8.01
C ASN A 335 -4.40 -23.98 -7.45
N PHE A 336 -4.55 -24.27 -6.15
CA PHE A 336 -5.85 -24.47 -5.51
C PHE A 336 -6.33 -23.25 -4.73
N TYR A 337 -5.40 -22.51 -4.14
CA TYR A 337 -5.66 -21.42 -3.22
C TYR A 337 -5.02 -20.13 -3.74
N PRO A 338 -5.83 -19.16 -4.20
CA PRO A 338 -5.35 -17.87 -4.67
C PRO A 338 -4.50 -17.09 -3.67
N GLN A 339 -4.62 -17.40 -2.39
CA GLN A 339 -3.93 -16.73 -1.31
C GLN A 339 -3.73 -17.70 -0.14
N TYR A 340 -2.55 -17.66 0.47
CA TYR A 340 -2.33 -18.25 1.79
C TYR A 340 -2.92 -17.33 2.88
N TYR A 341 -3.69 -17.94 3.79
CA TYR A 341 -4.21 -17.32 5.00
C TYR A 341 -3.99 -18.31 6.15
N ASP A 342 -3.51 -17.80 7.28
CA ASP A 342 -3.30 -18.59 8.51
C ASP A 342 -4.63 -18.69 9.27
N GLU A 343 -5.12 -19.91 9.44
CA GLU A 343 -6.44 -20.21 10.01
C GLU A 343 -6.46 -20.15 11.55
N VAL A 344 -5.30 -19.90 12.17
CA VAL A 344 -5.14 -19.80 13.63
C VAL A 344 -5.12 -18.33 14.06
N GLY A 345 -6.31 -17.75 14.23
CA GLY A 345 -6.55 -16.59 15.11
C GLY A 345 -5.64 -15.37 14.92
N GLY A 346 -5.61 -14.82 13.72
CA GLY A 346 -5.05 -13.51 13.42
C GLY A 346 -5.82 -12.83 12.28
N ASP A 347 -5.79 -11.50 12.24
CA ASP A 347 -6.19 -10.75 11.05
C ASP A 347 -5.49 -11.33 9.81
N PRO A 348 -6.11 -11.26 8.61
CA PRO A 348 -5.48 -11.76 7.39
C PRO A 348 -4.03 -11.34 7.29
N ILE A 349 -3.14 -12.31 7.04
CA ILE A 349 -1.80 -12.00 6.52
C ILE A 349 -2.06 -11.12 5.30
N MET A 350 -1.79 -9.83 5.47
CA MET A 350 -2.30 -8.79 4.60
C MET A 350 -1.76 -9.02 3.18
N PRO A 351 -2.60 -9.48 2.23
CA PRO A 351 -2.11 -9.77 0.90
C PRO A 351 -1.93 -8.45 0.16
N LEU A 352 -0.70 -7.98 0.08
CA LEU A 352 -0.34 -6.79 -0.70
C LEU A 352 -0.21 -7.10 -2.20
N LEU A 353 -0.24 -8.39 -2.55
CA LEU A 353 -0.11 -8.89 -3.90
C LEU A 353 -0.97 -10.14 -4.09
N TRP A 354 -1.58 -10.25 -5.26
CA TRP A 354 -2.47 -11.33 -5.66
C TRP A 354 -2.07 -11.91 -7.02
N PRO A 355 -2.27 -13.21 -7.28
CA PRO A 355 -1.99 -13.77 -8.59
C PRO A 355 -3.01 -13.27 -9.63
N ILE A 356 -2.54 -13.00 -10.84
CA ILE A 356 -3.32 -12.29 -11.88
C ILE A 356 -4.18 -13.21 -12.76
N ASN A 357 -3.96 -14.51 -12.69
CA ASN A 357 -4.59 -15.50 -13.56
C ASN A 357 -5.70 -16.32 -12.85
N VAL A 358 -6.09 -15.93 -11.64
CA VAL A 358 -7.10 -16.64 -10.86
C VAL A 358 -8.52 -16.25 -11.32
N PRO A 359 -9.41 -17.22 -11.60
CA PRO A 359 -10.81 -16.95 -11.87
C PRO A 359 -11.58 -16.59 -10.59
N LEU A 360 -12.68 -15.84 -10.73
CA LEU A 360 -13.52 -15.44 -9.60
C LEU A 360 -14.01 -16.64 -8.76
N GLU A 361 -14.33 -17.75 -9.42
CA GLU A 361 -14.84 -18.98 -8.80
C GLU A 361 -13.88 -19.59 -7.76
N ASP A 362 -12.57 -19.44 -7.94
CA ASP A 362 -11.58 -19.95 -6.98
C ASP A 362 -11.48 -19.05 -5.74
N TYR A 363 -11.70 -17.74 -5.90
CA TYR A 363 -11.85 -16.84 -4.77
C TYR A 363 -13.13 -17.13 -3.98
N GLU A 364 -14.25 -17.36 -4.68
CA GLU A 364 -15.53 -17.74 -4.06
C GLU A 364 -15.48 -19.12 -3.40
N PHE A 365 -14.67 -20.05 -3.92
CA PHE A 365 -14.43 -21.35 -3.28
C PHE A 365 -13.80 -21.18 -1.89
N MET A 366 -12.77 -20.34 -1.78
CA MET A 366 -12.15 -20.00 -0.49
C MET A 366 -13.09 -19.18 0.38
N TRP A 367 -13.59 -18.06 -0.15
CA TRP A 367 -14.27 -17.03 0.60
C TRP A 367 -15.74 -16.93 0.20
N ASN A 368 -16.62 -17.53 1.00
CA ASN A 368 -18.07 -17.44 0.84
C ASN A 368 -18.78 -17.54 2.20
N LEU A 369 -20.09 -17.27 2.21
CA LEU A 369 -20.90 -17.26 3.43
C LEU A 369 -20.88 -18.58 4.22
N ASP A 370 -20.69 -19.71 3.54
CA ASP A 370 -20.64 -21.02 4.18
C ASP A 370 -19.25 -21.32 4.77
N THR A 371 -18.17 -20.77 4.19
CA THR A 371 -16.79 -20.99 4.65
C THR A 371 -16.33 -20.01 5.72
N LEU A 372 -16.85 -18.77 5.77
CA LEU A 372 -16.48 -17.80 6.83
C LEU A 372 -16.59 -18.39 8.26
N PRO A 373 -17.68 -19.09 8.64
CA PRO A 373 -17.83 -19.62 10.00
C PRO A 373 -16.87 -20.75 10.34
N LEU A 374 -16.23 -21.37 9.34
CA LEU A 374 -15.26 -22.44 9.57
C LEU A 374 -13.96 -21.92 10.17
N TRP A 375 -13.64 -20.64 9.96
CA TRP A 375 -12.35 -20.09 10.32
C TRP A 375 -12.34 -19.61 11.78
N GLU A 376 -11.32 -20.04 12.52
CA GLU A 376 -11.27 -19.77 13.95
C GLU A 376 -11.04 -18.27 14.20
N GLY A 377 -11.92 -17.65 14.99
CA GLY A 377 -11.83 -16.22 15.28
C GLY A 377 -12.40 -15.30 14.19
N MET A 378 -13.01 -15.85 13.13
CA MET A 378 -13.67 -15.07 12.09
C MET A 378 -14.85 -14.27 12.65
N ARG A 379 -14.83 -12.95 12.47
CA ARG A 379 -15.83 -12.01 13.01
C ARG A 379 -16.89 -11.59 12.01
N TYR A 380 -16.66 -11.88 10.72
CA TYR A 380 -17.53 -11.46 9.63
C TYR A 380 -18.56 -12.56 9.32
N ASP A 381 -19.80 -12.15 9.04
CA ASP A 381 -20.91 -13.02 8.65
C ASP A 381 -21.45 -12.69 7.25
N THR A 382 -20.80 -11.74 6.58
CA THR A 382 -21.08 -11.36 5.19
C THR A 382 -19.78 -11.25 4.42
N ILE A 383 -19.85 -11.62 3.14
CA ILE A 383 -18.80 -11.39 2.16
C ILE A 383 -19.42 -11.05 0.81
N ASN A 384 -18.79 -10.13 0.11
CA ASN A 384 -19.08 -9.78 -1.26
C ASN A 384 -17.77 -9.73 -2.05
N ILE A 385 -17.74 -10.38 -3.22
CA ILE A 385 -16.59 -10.36 -4.12
C ILE A 385 -17.07 -9.78 -5.44
N ILE A 386 -16.56 -8.61 -5.82
CA ILE A 386 -16.98 -7.89 -7.02
C ILE A 386 -15.83 -7.85 -8.01
N GLU A 387 -16.12 -8.20 -9.26
CA GLU A 387 -15.17 -8.06 -10.37
C GLU A 387 -15.69 -7.06 -11.41
N ASN A 388 -15.28 -5.80 -11.29
CA ASN A 388 -15.71 -4.70 -12.17
C ASN A 388 -14.54 -3.76 -12.52
N GLY A 389 -13.54 -4.28 -13.22
CA GLY A 389 -12.31 -3.55 -13.58
C GLY A 389 -11.24 -3.64 -12.49
N LEU A 390 -11.64 -3.52 -11.22
CA LEU A 390 -10.90 -4.00 -10.05
C LEU A 390 -11.55 -5.28 -9.53
N LEU A 391 -10.78 -6.07 -8.77
CA LEU A 391 -11.29 -7.13 -7.92
C LEU A 391 -11.41 -6.58 -6.51
N GLU A 392 -12.59 -6.66 -5.92
CA GLU A 392 -12.93 -6.07 -4.64
C GLU A 392 -13.45 -7.14 -3.68
N PHE A 393 -12.93 -7.16 -2.46
CA PHE A 393 -13.41 -8.01 -1.36
C PHE A 393 -13.98 -7.12 -0.28
N GLU A 394 -15.23 -7.33 0.07
CA GLU A 394 -15.89 -6.68 1.20
C GLU A 394 -16.31 -7.76 2.20
N LEU A 395 -15.76 -7.74 3.42
CA LEU A 395 -16.23 -8.57 4.52
C LEU A 395 -16.84 -7.66 5.59
N SER A 396 -17.97 -8.05 6.16
CA SER A 396 -18.57 -7.25 7.23
C SER A 396 -19.28 -8.12 8.26
N ASN A 397 -19.42 -7.57 9.47
CA ASN A 397 -20.28 -8.11 10.51
C ASN A 397 -21.62 -7.38 10.50
N SER A 398 -22.70 -8.08 10.16
CA SER A 398 -24.05 -7.52 10.02
C SER A 398 -24.62 -6.88 11.29
N THR A 399 -24.01 -7.16 12.45
CA THR A 399 -24.42 -6.65 13.77
C THR A 399 -23.40 -5.71 14.42
N GLY A 400 -22.21 -5.56 13.83
CA GLY A 400 -21.07 -4.87 14.41
C GLY A 400 -20.56 -3.72 13.53
N ILE A 401 -19.37 -3.24 13.88
CA ILE A 401 -18.61 -2.26 13.10
C ILE A 401 -17.45 -2.91 12.34
N ASP A 402 -17.24 -4.22 12.53
CA ASP A 402 -16.13 -4.94 11.91
C ASP A 402 -16.34 -4.99 10.40
N TYR A 403 -15.36 -4.47 9.66
CA TYR A 403 -15.41 -4.30 8.21
C TYR A 403 -14.02 -4.46 7.60
N VAL A 404 -13.94 -5.18 6.48
CA VAL A 404 -12.73 -5.27 5.65
C VAL A 404 -13.10 -4.92 4.21
N GLU A 405 -12.31 -4.06 3.61
CA GLU A 405 -12.36 -3.74 2.18
C GLU A 405 -10.97 -3.93 1.57
N ILE A 406 -10.89 -4.65 0.47
CA ILE A 406 -9.66 -4.84 -0.29
C ILE A 406 -9.94 -4.55 -1.75
N GLN A 407 -9.23 -3.58 -2.33
CA GLN A 407 -9.32 -3.29 -3.76
C GLN A 407 -8.03 -3.72 -4.46
N ILE A 408 -8.14 -4.51 -5.52
CA ILE A 408 -7.00 -5.14 -6.19
C ILE A 408 -7.04 -4.82 -7.68
N ASN A 409 -5.91 -4.39 -8.23
CA ASN A 409 -5.76 -4.26 -9.67
C ASN A 409 -5.52 -5.64 -10.29
N LYS A 410 -6.55 -6.24 -10.90
CA LYS A 410 -6.46 -7.59 -11.48
C LYS A 410 -5.39 -7.74 -12.58
N THR A 411 -4.96 -6.65 -13.22
CA THR A 411 -3.91 -6.70 -14.25
C THR A 411 -2.52 -6.85 -13.66
N THR A 412 -2.25 -6.21 -12.51
CA THR A 412 -0.93 -6.22 -11.86
C THR A 412 -0.88 -7.11 -10.63
N GLY A 413 -2.02 -7.46 -10.05
CA GLY A 413 -2.15 -8.17 -8.79
C GLY A 413 -1.91 -7.28 -7.57
N ILE A 414 -1.57 -6.00 -7.75
CA ILE A 414 -1.21 -5.11 -6.65
C ILE A 414 -2.49 -4.64 -5.94
N THR A 415 -2.54 -4.86 -4.63
CA THR A 415 -3.56 -4.28 -3.75
C THR A 415 -3.46 -2.76 -3.82
N GLN A 416 -4.52 -2.10 -4.27
CA GLN A 416 -4.61 -0.64 -4.38
C GLN A 416 -4.90 -0.02 -3.01
N SER A 417 -5.82 -0.62 -2.27
CA SER A 417 -6.14 -0.27 -0.89
C SER A 417 -6.55 -1.50 -0.09
N PHE A 418 -6.25 -1.48 1.20
CA PHE A 418 -6.70 -2.45 2.19
C PHE A 418 -7.16 -1.69 3.43
N LEU A 419 -8.40 -1.88 3.83
CA LEU A 419 -8.99 -1.31 5.03
C LEU A 419 -9.51 -2.45 5.90
N ASN A 420 -9.13 -2.50 7.16
CA ASN A 420 -9.76 -3.31 8.19
C ASN A 420 -10.10 -2.40 9.36
N VAL A 421 -11.39 -2.31 9.68
CA VAL A 421 -11.90 -1.55 10.82
C VAL A 421 -12.52 -2.55 11.77
N ASN A 422 -12.12 -2.51 13.04
CA ASN A 422 -12.78 -3.25 14.11
C ASN A 422 -12.87 -2.38 15.38
N SER A 423 -13.45 -2.92 16.45
CA SER A 423 -13.64 -2.16 17.69
C SER A 423 -12.37 -1.79 18.46
N GLU A 424 -11.24 -2.40 18.13
CA GLU A 424 -9.96 -2.23 18.82
C GLU A 424 -8.93 -1.47 17.95
N GLU A 425 -8.97 -1.65 16.62
CA GLU A 425 -7.96 -1.19 15.70
C GLU A 425 -8.52 -0.87 14.30
N ILE A 426 -7.88 0.09 13.64
CA ILE A 426 -8.00 0.42 12.22
C ILE A 426 -6.65 0.12 11.57
N MET A 427 -6.68 -0.69 10.52
CA MET A 427 -5.56 -0.92 9.63
C MET A 427 -5.93 -0.42 8.25
N TYR A 428 -5.21 0.57 7.74
CA TYR A 428 -5.46 1.13 6.41
C TYR A 428 -4.15 1.25 5.63
N PHE A 429 -4.18 0.77 4.39
CA PHE A 429 -3.06 0.80 3.46
C PHE A 429 -3.55 1.29 2.12
N GLU A 430 -2.73 2.08 1.45
CA GLU A 430 -3.02 2.56 0.11
C GLU A 430 -1.74 2.70 -0.71
N VAL A 431 -1.80 2.37 -2.00
CA VAL A 431 -0.67 2.58 -2.90
C VAL A 431 -0.36 4.07 -2.95
N ARG A 432 0.90 4.42 -2.70
CA ARG A 432 1.32 5.80 -2.46
C ARG A 432 0.96 6.77 -3.59
N SER A 433 0.83 6.30 -4.84
CA SER A 433 0.40 7.16 -5.96
C SER A 433 -0.98 7.78 -5.79
N GLN A 434 -1.79 7.29 -4.84
CA GLN A 434 -3.10 7.84 -4.50
C GLN A 434 -3.02 8.93 -3.41
N THR A 435 -1.93 8.92 -2.62
CA THR A 435 -1.68 9.86 -1.51
C THR A 435 -0.57 10.87 -1.79
N LEU A 436 0.23 10.65 -2.86
CA LEU A 436 1.42 11.42 -3.17
C LEU A 436 1.10 12.88 -3.46
N VAL A 437 1.81 13.77 -2.75
CA VAL A 437 1.90 15.19 -3.07
C VAL A 437 3.35 15.53 -3.34
N ASP A 438 3.58 16.24 -4.44
CA ASP A 438 4.90 16.74 -4.79
C ASP A 438 5.12 18.10 -4.12
N TRP A 439 6.05 18.14 -3.18
CA TRP A 439 6.43 19.38 -2.51
C TRP A 439 7.46 20.16 -3.35
N PRO A 440 7.40 21.50 -3.42
CA PRO A 440 8.29 22.32 -4.23
C PRO A 440 9.68 22.57 -3.60
N VAL A 441 10.07 21.71 -2.64
CA VAL A 441 11.29 21.83 -1.84
C VAL A 441 11.83 20.44 -1.51
N ASP A 442 13.15 20.34 -1.45
CA ASP A 442 13.84 19.15 -0.95
C ASP A 442 14.27 19.34 0.51
N ILE A 443 14.56 18.22 1.19
CA ILE A 443 15.18 18.24 2.52
C ILE A 443 16.51 19.01 2.47
N GLY A 444 16.72 19.86 3.47
CA GLY A 444 17.85 20.78 3.56
C GLY A 444 17.68 22.09 2.78
N ASN A 445 16.59 22.26 2.02
CA ASN A 445 16.26 23.57 1.44
C ASN A 445 15.97 24.57 2.56
N VAL A 446 16.32 25.84 2.31
CA VAL A 446 16.14 26.93 3.27
C VAL A 446 15.15 27.94 2.73
N ILE A 447 14.12 28.23 3.52
CA ILE A 447 13.13 29.26 3.27
C ILE A 447 13.33 30.34 4.31
N TYR A 448 13.60 31.55 3.85
CA TYR A 448 13.56 32.72 4.70
C TYR A 448 12.15 33.29 4.62
N TYR A 449 11.56 33.63 5.75
CA TYR A 449 10.28 34.32 5.78
C TYR A 449 10.23 35.26 6.97
N LYS A 450 9.18 36.06 7.01
CA LYS A 450 8.91 36.93 8.14
C LYS A 450 7.50 36.75 8.62
N ASN A 451 7.34 36.72 9.93
CA ASN A 451 6.04 36.71 10.59
C ASN A 451 5.86 38.02 11.36
N ASN A 452 4.80 38.76 11.02
CA ASN A 452 4.38 39.99 11.71
C ASN A 452 3.05 39.72 12.44
N GLY A 453 3.09 38.85 13.44
CA GLY A 453 1.92 38.45 14.22
C GLY A 453 1.96 38.97 15.67
N ASP A 454 0.78 39.24 16.22
CA ASP A 454 0.62 39.71 17.61
C ASP A 454 0.93 38.60 18.65
N TYR A 455 0.95 37.33 18.24
CA TYR A 455 1.02 36.16 19.12
C TYR A 455 2.43 35.81 19.66
N HIS A 456 3.51 36.34 19.05
CA HIS A 456 4.90 35.94 19.34
C HIS A 456 5.83 37.08 19.79
N ASP A 457 5.31 38.06 20.54
CA ASP A 457 6.09 39.21 21.01
C ASP A 457 6.76 39.99 19.84
N GLY A 458 6.07 40.08 18.70
CA GLY A 458 6.41 40.97 17.59
C GLY A 458 7.02 40.33 16.35
N PHE A 459 7.64 41.21 15.54
CA PHE A 459 8.26 40.86 14.27
C PHE A 459 9.41 39.86 14.43
N GLN A 460 9.38 38.79 13.63
CA GLN A 460 10.45 37.80 13.57
C GLN A 460 10.89 37.54 12.13
N ASP A 461 12.20 37.69 11.89
CA ASP A 461 12.86 37.11 10.71
C ASP A 461 13.18 35.66 11.02
N ILE A 462 12.66 34.76 10.19
CA ILE A 462 12.76 33.32 10.43
C ILE A 462 13.48 32.66 9.25
N ARG A 463 14.41 31.78 9.60
CA ARG A 463 15.05 30.84 8.69
C ARG A 463 14.50 29.45 8.99
N ALA A 464 13.68 28.93 8.08
CA ALA A 464 13.19 27.56 8.11
C ALA A 464 14.05 26.69 7.20
N THR A 465 14.69 25.67 7.77
CA THR A 465 15.42 24.65 7.01
C THR A 465 14.57 23.38 7.01
N ILE A 466 14.16 22.90 5.83
CA ILE A 466 13.38 21.67 5.70
C ILE A 466 14.18 20.51 6.32
N SER A 467 13.67 19.91 7.38
CA SER A 467 14.32 18.84 8.12
C SER A 467 13.80 17.47 7.74
N GLY A 468 12.56 17.37 7.26
CA GLY A 468 11.97 16.13 6.78
C GLY A 468 10.53 16.25 6.31
N SER A 469 9.95 15.13 5.95
CA SER A 469 8.53 14.98 5.63
C SER A 469 7.97 13.73 6.29
N ALA A 470 6.71 13.72 6.68
CA ALA A 470 6.05 12.53 7.21
C ALA A 470 4.57 12.52 6.82
N THR A 471 3.84 11.52 7.29
CA THR A 471 2.44 11.31 6.91
C THR A 471 1.59 11.17 8.16
N VAL A 472 0.38 11.73 8.10
CA VAL A 472 -0.64 11.61 9.15
C VAL A 472 -1.89 10.97 8.54
N TYR A 473 -2.46 10.02 9.26
CA TYR A 473 -3.75 9.42 8.95
C TYR A 473 -4.88 10.24 9.58
N VAL A 474 -6.00 10.35 8.87
CA VAL A 474 -7.18 11.10 9.31
C VAL A 474 -8.47 10.36 8.92
N ASN A 475 -9.32 10.12 9.91
CA ASN A 475 -10.74 9.79 9.75
C ASN A 475 -11.53 11.09 9.52
N MET A 476 -12.05 11.27 8.30
CA MET A 476 -12.69 12.52 7.91
C MET A 476 -14.02 12.78 8.62
N SER A 477 -14.83 11.77 8.94
CA SER A 477 -16.06 11.97 9.72
C SER A 477 -15.74 12.42 11.14
N ALA A 478 -14.69 11.88 11.75
CA ALA A 478 -14.23 12.35 13.06
C ALA A 478 -13.75 13.81 12.99
N LEU A 479 -12.98 14.17 11.96
CA LEU A 479 -12.54 15.54 11.71
C LEU A 479 -13.74 16.50 11.52
N VAL A 480 -14.70 16.12 10.69
CA VAL A 480 -15.95 16.86 10.44
C VAL A 480 -16.73 17.07 11.74
N LEU A 481 -16.86 16.03 12.58
CA LEU A 481 -17.53 16.13 13.87
C LEU A 481 -16.80 17.09 14.83
N MET A 482 -15.47 17.04 14.85
CA MET A 482 -14.64 17.93 15.66
C MET A 482 -14.88 19.39 15.30
N TYR A 483 -14.71 19.77 14.03
CA TYR A 483 -14.94 21.14 13.57
C TYR A 483 -16.39 21.61 13.77
N ASN A 484 -17.37 20.76 13.47
CA ASN A 484 -18.78 21.09 13.69
C ASN A 484 -19.10 21.31 15.18
N SER A 485 -18.47 20.56 16.09
CA SER A 485 -18.63 20.75 17.54
C SER A 485 -18.08 22.10 18.03
N MET A 486 -17.11 22.65 17.30
CA MET A 486 -16.51 23.96 17.54
C MET A 486 -17.29 25.11 16.86
N GLY A 487 -18.37 24.79 16.15
CA GLY A 487 -19.21 25.77 15.44
C GLY A 487 -18.76 26.09 14.02
N ILE A 488 -17.86 25.28 13.45
CA ILE A 488 -17.29 25.46 12.11
C ILE A 488 -18.00 24.48 11.17
N PRO A 489 -18.78 24.97 10.19
CA PRO A 489 -19.58 24.12 9.33
C PRO A 489 -18.70 23.40 8.31
N MET A 490 -18.10 22.28 8.73
CA MET A 490 -17.34 21.41 7.86
C MET A 490 -18.26 20.33 7.26
N THR A 491 -18.11 20.10 5.97
CA THR A 491 -18.71 18.96 5.27
C THR A 491 -17.66 18.33 4.36
N LEU A 492 -17.53 17.00 4.38
CA LEU A 492 -16.67 16.29 3.46
C LEU A 492 -17.21 16.45 2.02
N PRO A 493 -16.42 16.98 1.07
CA PRO A 493 -16.86 17.11 -0.32
C PRO A 493 -17.26 15.75 -0.92
N THR A 494 -18.27 15.77 -1.79
CA THR A 494 -18.76 14.54 -2.43
C THR A 494 -17.66 13.88 -3.27
N GLY A 495 -17.43 12.58 -3.04
CA GLY A 495 -16.48 11.79 -3.83
C GLY A 495 -15.07 11.72 -3.26
N GLN A 496 -14.83 12.29 -2.06
CA GLN A 496 -13.61 12.05 -1.30
C GLN A 496 -13.75 10.80 -0.42
N PRO A 497 -12.66 10.04 -0.19
CA PRO A 497 -12.67 8.90 0.71
C PRO A 497 -12.80 9.33 2.18
N GLU A 498 -13.36 8.43 2.99
CA GLU A 498 -13.55 8.63 4.43
C GLU A 498 -12.22 8.62 5.21
N PHE A 499 -11.32 7.73 4.83
CA PHE A 499 -10.00 7.59 5.41
C PHE A 499 -8.98 8.22 4.47
N GLN A 500 -8.16 9.13 4.99
CA GLN A 500 -7.22 9.89 4.19
C GLN A 500 -5.84 9.95 4.84
N PHE A 501 -4.82 9.90 4.00
CA PHE A 501 -3.46 10.21 4.38
C PHE A 501 -3.11 11.63 3.94
N PHE A 502 -2.46 12.38 4.83
CA PHE A 502 -1.90 13.69 4.54
C PHE A 502 -0.39 13.66 4.70
N SER A 503 0.34 14.13 3.70
CA SER A 503 1.77 14.40 3.85
C SER A 503 1.95 15.74 4.57
N TYR A 504 2.96 15.83 5.42
CA TYR A 504 3.37 17.08 6.05
C TYR A 504 4.87 17.31 5.96
N LEU A 505 5.24 18.59 5.87
CA LEU A 505 6.62 19.04 5.87
C LEU A 505 7.00 19.58 7.24
N VAL A 506 8.17 19.15 7.71
CA VAL A 506 8.77 19.62 8.94
C VAL A 506 10.00 20.47 8.62
N ALA A 507 10.15 21.58 9.33
CA ALA A 507 11.33 22.40 9.25
C ALA A 507 11.89 22.72 10.64
N THR A 508 13.21 22.88 10.70
CA THR A 508 13.90 23.52 11.82
C THR A 508 13.83 25.03 11.67
N PHE A 509 13.37 25.71 12.72
CA PHE A 509 13.13 27.14 12.75
C PHE A 509 14.23 27.82 13.55
N GLU A 510 14.79 28.87 12.97
CA GLU A 510 15.76 29.73 13.64
C GLU A 510 15.34 31.19 13.48
N ILE A 511 15.39 31.93 14.58
CA ILE A 511 15.03 33.34 14.63
C ILE A 511 16.30 34.19 14.56
N TRP A 512 16.28 35.26 13.76
CA TRP A 512 17.42 36.18 13.70
C TRP A 512 17.59 36.95 15.01
N ASN A 513 18.78 36.81 15.61
CA ASN A 513 19.19 37.62 16.76
C ASN A 513 20.16 38.71 16.33
N SER A 514 19.66 39.95 16.29
CA SER A 514 20.46 41.12 15.89
C SER A 514 21.65 41.39 16.80
N ALA A 515 21.53 41.11 18.09
CA ALA A 515 22.55 41.44 19.09
C ALA A 515 23.78 40.52 18.96
N THR A 516 23.56 39.24 18.69
CA THR A 516 24.62 38.24 18.48
C THR A 516 25.00 38.06 17.01
N GLN A 517 24.18 38.58 16.09
CA GLN A 517 24.27 38.36 14.64
C GLN A 517 24.25 36.88 14.27
N THR A 518 23.41 36.10 14.96
CA THR A 518 23.25 34.66 14.74
C THR A 518 21.79 34.31 14.47
N TRP A 519 21.60 33.17 13.82
CA TRP A 519 20.32 32.49 13.75
C TRP A 519 20.24 31.60 14.99
N ASP A 520 19.32 31.91 15.89
CA ASP A 520 19.14 31.19 17.15
C ASP A 520 18.05 30.14 16.96
N TYR A 521 18.33 28.89 17.31
CA TYR A 521 17.37 27.78 17.21
C TYR A 521 16.16 28.04 18.10
N ASP A 522 14.97 27.97 17.50
CA ASP A 522 13.68 28.17 18.18
C ASP A 522 12.91 26.85 18.34
N GLY A 523 13.01 25.95 17.36
CA GLY A 523 12.34 24.65 17.43
C GLY A 523 12.27 23.93 16.09
N GLU A 524 11.46 22.88 16.08
CA GLU A 524 11.06 22.15 14.88
C GLU A 524 9.53 22.16 14.81
N SER A 525 8.96 22.50 13.66
CA SER A 525 7.51 22.61 13.50
C SER A 525 7.06 22.22 12.08
N ILE A 526 5.78 21.90 11.97
CA ILE A 526 5.11 21.61 10.70
C ILE A 526 4.84 22.93 9.97
N ILE A 527 5.26 23.01 8.71
CA ILE A 527 5.07 24.23 7.88
C ILE A 527 3.93 24.11 6.87
N SER A 528 3.56 22.87 6.53
CA SER A 528 2.55 22.54 5.53
C SER A 528 2.05 21.11 5.73
N ILE A 529 0.75 20.89 5.56
CA ILE A 529 0.07 19.59 5.58
C ILE A 529 -0.87 19.57 4.37
N ALA A 530 -0.81 18.55 3.52
CA ALA A 530 -1.63 18.45 2.32
C ALA A 530 -1.82 16.99 1.87
N ASN A 531 -2.81 16.77 1.00
CA ASN A 531 -2.94 15.55 0.20
C ASN A 531 -3.51 15.89 -1.19
N THR A 532 -3.82 14.86 -1.97
CA THR A 532 -4.37 15.00 -3.33
C THR A 532 -5.76 15.65 -3.38
N TYR A 533 -6.50 15.64 -2.27
CA TYR A 533 -7.84 16.22 -2.15
C TYR A 533 -7.85 17.61 -1.51
N TRP A 534 -6.87 17.88 -0.64
CA TRP A 534 -6.73 19.08 0.17
C TRP A 534 -5.31 19.62 0.02
N PRO A 535 -5.08 20.58 -0.90
CA PRO A 535 -3.76 21.21 -1.07
C PRO A 535 -3.29 21.96 0.18
N ILE A 536 -4.23 22.30 1.06
CA ILE A 536 -3.97 22.70 2.44
C ILE A 536 -4.95 21.90 3.31
N SER A 537 -4.43 21.11 4.25
CA SER A 537 -5.24 20.36 5.21
C SER A 537 -6.00 21.32 6.14
N PRO A 538 -7.24 21.00 6.53
CA PRO A 538 -7.94 21.72 7.61
C PRO A 538 -7.12 21.82 8.89
N LEU A 539 -6.33 20.79 9.22
CA LEU A 539 -5.47 20.72 10.40
C LEU A 539 -4.29 21.71 10.34
N GLN A 540 -3.92 22.21 9.16
CA GLN A 540 -2.73 23.05 8.99
C GLN A 540 -2.72 24.25 9.93
N PHE A 541 -3.85 24.93 10.07
CA PHE A 541 -3.95 26.16 10.86
C PHE A 541 -3.79 25.93 12.38
N GLU A 542 -3.85 24.68 12.86
CA GLU A 542 -3.49 24.36 14.25
C GLU A 542 -1.97 24.41 14.49
N PHE A 543 -1.16 24.23 13.42
CA PHE A 543 0.31 24.28 13.47
C PHE A 543 0.89 25.60 12.97
N GLY A 544 0.11 26.37 12.20
CA GLY A 544 0.46 27.71 11.72
C GLY A 544 -0.04 27.98 10.31
N ALA A 545 0.26 29.17 9.79
CA ALA A 545 -0.07 29.50 8.41
C ALA A 545 0.73 28.62 7.43
N PRO A 546 0.09 28.04 6.40
CA PRO A 546 0.81 27.28 5.37
C PRO A 546 1.85 28.16 4.67
N LEU A 547 3.07 27.65 4.53
CA LEU A 547 4.14 28.28 3.73
C LEU A 547 4.23 27.70 2.32
N LEU A 548 3.86 26.44 2.17
CA LEU A 548 3.93 25.67 0.93
C LEU A 548 2.63 24.89 0.70
N MET A 549 2.38 24.57 -0.56
CA MET A 549 1.35 23.66 -1.02
C MET A 549 1.98 22.72 -2.07
N PRO A 550 1.30 21.64 -2.46
CA PRO A 550 1.74 20.80 -3.56
C PRO A 550 1.97 21.61 -4.85
N GLU A 551 2.93 21.19 -5.67
CA GLU A 551 3.15 21.78 -6.98
C GLU A 551 1.88 21.71 -7.83
N ASN A 552 1.64 22.73 -8.66
CA ASN A 552 0.45 22.86 -9.52
C ASN A 552 -0.89 23.00 -8.78
N THR A 553 -0.89 23.41 -7.51
CA THR A 553 -2.12 23.75 -6.78
C THR A 553 -2.83 24.94 -7.46
N ALA A 554 -4.08 24.75 -7.88
CA ALA A 554 -4.90 25.83 -8.42
C ALA A 554 -5.83 26.43 -7.36
N THR A 555 -6.26 27.68 -7.56
CA THR A 555 -7.21 28.34 -6.65
C THR A 555 -8.53 27.59 -6.50
N SER A 556 -8.99 26.90 -7.55
CA SER A 556 -10.20 26.07 -7.48
C SER A 556 -10.12 24.99 -6.41
N ASP A 557 -8.92 24.48 -6.15
CA ASP A 557 -8.68 23.35 -5.26
C ASP A 557 -8.76 23.76 -3.79
N LEU A 558 -8.68 25.07 -3.51
CA LEU A 558 -8.78 25.66 -2.17
C LEU A 558 -10.20 26.09 -1.80
N THR A 559 -11.15 25.99 -2.74
CA THR A 559 -12.52 26.50 -2.56
C THR A 559 -13.21 25.84 -1.38
N ASP A 560 -13.16 24.51 -1.28
CA ASP A 560 -13.85 23.76 -0.21
C ASP A 560 -13.28 24.12 1.18
N LEU A 561 -11.96 24.29 1.28
CA LEU A 561 -11.29 24.70 2.53
C LEU A 561 -11.73 26.09 2.96
N PHE A 562 -11.68 27.07 2.07
CA PHE A 562 -11.99 28.45 2.46
C PHE A 562 -13.50 28.68 2.62
N ASP A 563 -14.35 27.99 1.84
CA ASP A 563 -15.81 28.05 2.01
C ASP A 563 -16.26 27.47 3.36
N MET A 564 -15.55 26.49 3.93
CA MET A 564 -15.77 26.02 5.30
C MET A 564 -15.63 27.16 6.33
N TRP A 565 -14.78 28.15 6.05
CA TRP A 565 -14.62 29.33 6.89
C TRP A 565 -15.73 30.37 6.70
N GLY A 566 -16.79 30.05 5.95
CA GLY A 566 -17.97 30.88 5.71
C GLY A 566 -18.73 31.33 6.98
N ALA A 567 -18.53 30.63 8.11
CA ALA A 567 -19.06 31.04 9.41
C ALA A 567 -18.29 32.21 10.04
N VAL A 568 -17.03 32.40 9.66
CA VAL A 568 -16.13 33.45 10.13
C VAL A 568 -16.06 34.60 9.12
N TYR A 569 -16.00 34.26 7.83
CA TYR A 569 -15.94 35.21 6.72
C TYR A 569 -17.19 35.09 5.86
N ASP A 570 -18.00 36.14 5.78
CA ASP A 570 -19.29 36.14 5.08
C ASP A 570 -19.19 36.52 3.59
N ASP A 571 -17.99 36.87 3.12
CA ASP A 571 -17.70 37.20 1.72
C ASP A 571 -16.33 36.64 1.31
N ILE A 572 -16.31 35.65 0.42
CA ILE A 572 -15.10 34.98 -0.05
C ILE A 572 -14.99 35.16 -1.56
N THR A 573 -13.83 35.62 -2.02
CA THR A 573 -13.54 35.88 -3.44
C THR A 573 -12.33 35.07 -3.90
N TYR A 574 -12.49 34.37 -5.01
CA TYR A 574 -11.45 33.54 -5.63
C TYR A 574 -10.97 34.18 -6.94
N SER A 575 -9.67 34.15 -7.20
CA SER A 575 -9.01 34.54 -8.46
C SER A 575 -7.73 33.72 -8.64
N PRO A 576 -7.21 33.52 -9.86
CA PRO A 576 -6.00 32.73 -10.06
C PRO A 576 -4.83 33.19 -9.16
N GLY A 577 -4.28 32.27 -8.35
CA GLY A 577 -3.23 32.49 -7.35
C GLY A 577 -3.63 33.32 -6.14
N TYR A 578 -4.93 33.52 -5.89
CA TYR A 578 -5.40 34.51 -4.93
C TYR A 578 -6.78 34.20 -4.32
N VAL A 579 -6.87 34.25 -2.98
CA VAL A 579 -8.12 34.15 -2.22
C VAL A 579 -8.25 35.31 -1.24
N VAL A 580 -9.44 35.91 -1.18
CA VAL A 580 -9.81 36.91 -0.18
C VAL A 580 -10.94 36.38 0.67
N LEU A 581 -10.75 36.37 1.98
CA LEU A 581 -11.80 36.09 2.95
C LEU A 581 -12.12 37.38 3.69
N ARG A 582 -13.39 37.80 3.72
CA ARG A 582 -13.83 39.03 4.37
C ARG A 582 -14.96 38.75 5.34
N ASN A 583 -14.84 39.33 6.54
CA ASN A 583 -15.92 39.52 7.50
C ASN A 583 -16.41 40.97 7.36
N SER A 584 -17.53 41.15 6.67
CA SER A 584 -18.12 42.44 6.35
C SER A 584 -18.68 43.16 7.59
N THR A 585 -19.00 42.41 8.65
CA THR A 585 -19.55 42.94 9.91
C THR A 585 -18.47 43.63 10.74
N LEU A 586 -17.29 43.02 10.84
CA LEU A 586 -16.16 43.54 11.62
C LEU A 586 -15.14 44.32 10.77
N ASP A 587 -15.37 44.41 9.46
CA ASP A 587 -14.46 44.97 8.46
C ASP A 587 -13.04 44.39 8.58
N ARG A 588 -12.98 43.06 8.65
CA ARG A 588 -11.76 42.27 8.72
C ARG A 588 -11.61 41.47 7.44
N SER A 589 -10.39 41.40 6.89
CA SER A 589 -10.10 40.54 5.74
C SER A 589 -8.76 39.84 5.89
N LEU A 590 -8.69 38.63 5.35
CA LEU A 590 -7.48 37.85 5.14
C LEU A 590 -7.27 37.70 3.63
N ASN A 591 -6.07 38.03 3.17
CA ASN A 591 -5.67 37.92 1.78
C ASN A 591 -4.60 36.83 1.69
N PHE A 592 -4.79 35.90 0.77
CA PHE A 592 -3.93 34.74 0.57
C PHE A 592 -3.46 34.71 -0.88
N HIS A 593 -2.15 34.89 -1.10
CA HIS A 593 -1.50 34.90 -2.40
C HIS A 593 -0.49 33.76 -2.50
N PHE A 594 -0.48 33.10 -3.65
CA PHE A 594 0.43 32.00 -3.93
C PHE A 594 0.70 31.87 -5.42
N ASP A 595 1.78 31.20 -5.76
CA ASP A 595 2.09 30.84 -7.14
C ASP A 595 1.46 29.47 -7.46
N GLU A 596 0.46 29.44 -8.34
CA GLU A 596 -0.24 28.21 -8.73
C GLU A 596 0.68 27.18 -9.40
N THR A 597 1.84 27.59 -9.95
CA THR A 597 2.78 26.65 -10.56
C THR A 597 3.61 25.96 -9.48
N SER A 598 4.24 26.75 -8.60
CA SER A 598 5.16 26.22 -7.59
C SER A 598 4.48 25.83 -6.27
N GLY A 599 3.20 26.14 -6.08
CA GLY A 599 2.50 25.91 -4.80
C GLY A 599 3.04 26.79 -3.64
N ARG A 600 3.96 27.72 -3.90
CA ARG A 600 4.57 28.53 -2.84
C ARG A 600 3.67 29.68 -2.43
N VAL A 601 3.44 29.84 -1.13
CA VAL A 601 2.76 31.02 -0.59
C VAL A 601 3.66 32.23 -0.78
N THR A 602 3.18 33.22 -1.51
CA THR A 602 3.94 34.44 -1.83
C THR A 602 3.64 35.55 -0.84
N MET A 603 2.41 35.58 -0.29
CA MET A 603 2.02 36.49 0.77
C MET A 603 0.70 36.03 1.39
N MET A 604 0.64 35.96 2.71
CA MET A 604 -0.63 35.92 3.43
C MET A 604 -0.64 37.07 4.43
N TYR A 605 -1.71 37.86 4.43
CA TYR A 605 -1.81 39.00 5.34
C TYR A 605 -3.24 39.39 5.65
N GLY A 606 -3.46 39.89 6.85
CA GLY A 606 -4.76 40.38 7.28
C GLY A 606 -5.14 39.86 8.65
N TRP A 607 -6.44 39.89 8.90
CA TRP A 607 -7.02 39.52 10.18
C TRP A 607 -7.42 38.05 10.16
N PHE A 608 -6.78 37.28 11.03
CA PHE A 608 -7.03 35.87 11.27
C PHE A 608 -7.59 35.70 12.68
N THR A 609 -8.44 34.72 12.86
CA THR A 609 -8.98 34.36 14.17
C THR A 609 -9.16 32.86 14.20
N ASP A 610 -9.10 32.27 15.39
CA ASP A 610 -9.47 30.87 15.51
C ASP A 610 -10.91 30.70 15.01
N PRO A 611 -11.21 29.63 14.28
CA PRO A 611 -12.48 29.48 13.60
C PRO A 611 -13.68 29.26 14.56
N ILE A 612 -13.44 29.37 15.88
CA ILE A 612 -14.44 29.33 16.95
C ILE A 612 -15.11 30.71 17.12
N PRO A 613 -16.46 30.79 17.17
CA PRO A 613 -17.17 32.05 17.40
C PRO A 613 -16.75 32.76 18.69
N GLY A 614 -16.32 34.03 18.58
CA GLY A 614 -15.93 34.86 19.72
C GLY A 614 -14.44 34.84 20.08
N SER A 615 -13.63 34.15 19.28
CA SER A 615 -12.17 34.19 19.39
C SER A 615 -11.61 35.58 19.11
N GLU A 616 -10.42 35.83 19.65
CA GLU A 616 -9.72 37.09 19.42
C GLU A 616 -9.21 37.15 17.98
N TRP A 617 -9.32 38.34 17.37
CA TRP A 617 -8.81 38.59 16.03
C TRP A 617 -7.39 39.10 16.14
N ASN A 618 -6.47 38.39 15.51
CA ASN A 618 -5.07 38.76 15.44
C ASN A 618 -4.74 39.18 14.02
N TYR A 619 -3.96 40.25 13.87
CA TYR A 619 -3.39 40.51 12.57
C TYR A 619 -2.15 39.65 12.39
N MET A 620 -2.02 39.08 11.20
CA MET A 620 -0.79 38.40 10.79
C MET A 620 -0.39 38.83 9.40
N SER A 621 0.92 38.83 9.15
CA SER A 621 1.45 38.83 7.80
C SER A 621 2.65 37.91 7.72
N ILE A 622 2.62 37.00 6.76
CA ILE A 622 3.64 36.02 6.49
C ILE A 622 4.00 36.03 5.00
N TYR A 623 5.29 36.07 4.69
CA TYR A 623 5.79 36.06 3.31
C TYR A 623 7.24 35.59 3.25
N PRO A 624 7.62 34.87 2.18
CA PRO A 624 8.99 34.46 1.95
C PRO A 624 9.89 35.66 1.63
N LYS A 625 11.19 35.49 1.81
CA LYS A 625 12.25 36.43 1.48
C LYS A 625 13.29 35.78 0.58
N PHE A 626 13.89 36.59 -0.27
CA PHE A 626 15.03 36.23 -1.08
C PHE A 626 16.32 36.29 -0.25
N TYR A 627 17.23 35.37 -0.51
CA TYR A 627 18.56 35.33 0.11
C TYR A 627 19.63 35.63 -0.94
N GLN A 628 20.48 36.61 -0.63
CA GLN A 628 21.63 36.97 -1.45
C GLN A 628 22.89 36.93 -0.59
N ALA A 629 23.77 35.96 -0.85
CA ALA A 629 25.09 35.93 -0.22
C ALA A 629 25.94 37.13 -0.68
N LEU A 630 26.64 37.77 0.25
CA LEU A 630 27.54 38.89 -0.01
C LEU A 630 28.99 38.42 0.09
N ASN A 631 29.79 38.77 -0.91
CA ASN A 631 31.21 38.43 -0.98
C ASN A 631 32.07 39.55 -0.38
N PRO A 632 33.29 39.25 0.12
CA PRO A 632 34.25 40.27 0.47
C PRO A 632 34.50 41.26 -0.68
N GLY A 633 34.43 42.57 -0.40
CA GLY A 633 34.48 43.63 -1.40
C GLY A 633 33.10 44.16 -1.80
N SER A 634 33.01 44.78 -2.98
CA SER A 634 31.80 45.43 -3.46
C SER A 634 30.79 44.44 -4.03
N ASN A 635 29.55 44.53 -3.56
CA ASN A 635 28.40 43.81 -4.06
C ASN A 635 27.36 44.82 -4.53
N SER A 636 26.74 44.54 -5.68
CA SER A 636 25.70 45.37 -6.28
C SER A 636 24.62 44.45 -6.81
N PHE A 637 23.37 44.76 -6.53
CA PHE A 637 22.22 44.01 -7.05
C PHE A 637 21.05 44.95 -7.30
N THR A 638 20.23 44.58 -8.27
CA THR A 638 19.15 45.41 -8.80
C THR A 638 17.81 44.79 -8.46
N MET A 639 16.92 45.58 -7.89
CA MET A 639 15.53 45.22 -7.59
C MET A 639 14.61 46.04 -8.50
N SER A 640 13.66 45.39 -9.18
CA SER A 640 12.67 46.06 -10.02
C SER A 640 11.31 46.07 -9.34
N THR A 641 10.65 47.22 -9.24
CA THR A 641 9.35 47.32 -8.56
C THR A 641 8.22 47.16 -9.56
N ASP A 642 7.20 46.38 -9.22
CA ASP A 642 6.02 46.21 -10.09
C ASP A 642 5.14 47.46 -10.13
N PHE A 643 5.23 48.30 -9.09
CA PHE A 643 4.50 49.56 -8.97
C PHE A 643 5.36 50.63 -8.26
N PRO A 644 5.57 51.83 -8.83
CA PRO A 644 5.20 52.23 -10.19
C PRO A 644 6.09 51.49 -11.21
N THR A 645 5.51 51.05 -12.32
CA THR A 645 6.23 50.29 -13.34
C THR A 645 7.43 51.08 -13.87
N GLY A 646 8.60 50.45 -13.86
CA GLY A 646 9.85 51.02 -14.39
C GLY A 646 10.74 51.73 -13.37
N VAL A 647 10.35 51.78 -12.09
CA VAL A 647 11.29 52.13 -11.01
C VAL A 647 12.22 50.95 -10.75
N ILE A 648 13.52 51.24 -10.66
CA ILE A 648 14.59 50.27 -10.40
C ILE A 648 15.36 50.74 -9.17
N VAL A 649 15.68 49.84 -8.25
CA VAL A 649 16.47 50.14 -7.05
C VAL A 649 17.74 49.30 -7.11
N ASP A 650 18.88 49.94 -7.31
CA ASP A 650 20.19 49.31 -7.13
C ASP A 650 20.60 49.43 -5.67
N VAL A 651 21.12 48.35 -5.11
CA VAL A 651 21.67 48.32 -3.76
C VAL A 651 23.15 47.99 -3.86
N ASP A 652 23.99 48.92 -3.42
CA ASP A 652 25.43 48.73 -3.33
C ASP A 652 25.85 48.60 -1.87
N VAL A 653 26.65 47.57 -1.58
CA VAL A 653 27.18 47.28 -0.25
C VAL A 653 28.62 46.77 -0.33
N ASP A 654 29.48 47.32 0.52
CA ASP A 654 30.89 46.92 0.63
C ASP A 654 31.12 46.06 1.89
N VAL A 655 31.49 44.79 1.71
CA VAL A 655 31.85 43.88 2.81
C VAL A 655 33.35 43.95 3.09
N GLY A 656 33.71 44.12 4.36
CA GLY A 656 35.08 44.33 4.79
C GLY A 656 35.98 43.10 4.78
N GLY A 657 37.25 43.30 4.41
CA GLY A 657 38.36 42.39 4.70
C GLY A 657 38.18 40.97 4.13
N THR A 658 38.37 39.96 4.97
CA THR A 658 38.18 38.52 4.66
C THR A 658 36.88 37.97 5.27
N GLY A 659 35.89 38.83 5.59
CA GLY A 659 34.66 38.41 6.27
C GLY A 659 33.81 37.50 5.39
N THR A 660 33.50 36.30 5.87
CA THR A 660 32.61 35.34 5.20
C THR A 660 31.31 35.20 5.97
N GLY A 661 30.17 35.10 5.27
CA GLY A 661 28.86 34.85 5.89
C GLY A 661 27.91 36.05 5.98
N ALA A 662 28.30 37.22 5.44
CA ALA A 662 27.37 38.34 5.27
C ALA A 662 26.33 38.00 4.19
N ALA A 663 25.08 38.36 4.44
CA ALA A 663 23.99 38.13 3.49
C ALA A 663 22.98 39.27 3.53
N TYR A 664 22.37 39.53 2.37
CA TYR A 664 21.22 40.40 2.24
C TYR A 664 19.97 39.54 2.05
N ILE A 665 19.03 39.67 2.96
CA ILE A 665 17.78 38.92 2.99
C ILE A 665 16.64 39.92 2.85
N TYR A 666 15.84 39.78 1.79
CA TYR A 666 14.92 40.85 1.42
C TYR A 666 13.65 40.37 0.75
N ASN A 667 12.62 41.20 0.79
CA ASN A 667 11.46 41.08 -0.09
C ASN A 667 10.94 42.46 -0.51
N GLN A 668 10.16 42.50 -1.57
CA GLN A 668 9.51 43.71 -2.08
C GLN A 668 8.06 43.42 -2.43
N PHE A 669 7.17 44.37 -2.15
CA PHE A 669 5.75 44.22 -2.43
C PHE A 669 5.12 45.57 -2.76
N SER A 670 4.02 45.55 -3.51
CA SER A 670 3.23 46.73 -3.88
C SER A 670 2.12 47.06 -2.87
N MET A 671 1.96 46.22 -1.85
CA MET A 671 0.86 46.24 -0.88
C MET A 671 1.40 46.22 0.54
N ASN A 672 0.67 46.83 1.48
CA ASN A 672 1.15 46.99 2.86
C ASN A 672 1.20 45.65 3.60
N PRO A 673 2.36 45.20 4.10
CA PRO A 673 2.51 43.93 4.81
C PRO A 673 2.15 44.02 6.30
N VAL A 674 1.71 45.18 6.81
CA VAL A 674 1.41 45.39 8.24
C VAL A 674 0.03 45.99 8.47
N ASN A 675 -0.49 45.85 9.69
CA ASN A 675 -1.86 46.22 10.10
C ASN A 675 -2.13 47.73 10.21
N VAL A 676 -1.44 48.58 9.46
CA VAL A 676 -1.51 50.03 9.68
C VAL A 676 -1.98 50.76 8.44
N SER A 677 -2.97 51.63 8.60
CA SER A 677 -3.40 52.51 7.51
C SER A 677 -2.28 53.50 7.17
N VAL A 678 -1.78 53.42 5.94
CA VAL A 678 -0.87 54.41 5.36
C VAL A 678 -1.72 55.54 4.77
N PRO A 679 -1.36 56.83 4.95
CA PRO A 679 -2.22 57.93 4.52
C PRO A 679 -2.43 58.00 3.00
N ASN A 680 -3.44 58.78 2.59
CA ASN A 680 -3.88 58.92 1.20
C ASN A 680 -2.72 59.28 0.27
N GLY A 681 -2.44 58.37 -0.65
CA GLY A 681 -1.21 58.28 -1.43
C GLY A 681 -0.67 56.88 -1.27
N THR A 682 -1.33 55.90 -1.90
CA THR A 682 -0.99 54.48 -1.83
C THR A 682 0.52 54.32 -1.98
N ALA A 683 1.22 53.94 -0.91
CA ALA A 683 2.65 53.68 -0.98
C ALA A 683 2.89 52.74 -2.16
N SER A 684 3.81 53.13 -3.03
CA SER A 684 3.90 52.52 -4.34
C SER A 684 4.63 51.19 -4.26
N THR A 685 5.60 51.09 -3.35
CA THR A 685 6.25 49.82 -3.02
C THR A 685 6.82 49.86 -1.61
N TYR A 686 7.00 48.68 -1.04
CA TYR A 686 7.61 48.46 0.24
C TYR A 686 8.78 47.49 0.08
N PHE A 687 9.82 47.70 0.86
CA PHE A 687 11.01 46.86 0.91
C PHE A 687 11.23 46.39 2.32
N ASP A 688 11.33 45.09 2.50
CA ASP A 688 11.78 44.51 3.75
C ASP A 688 13.21 44.04 3.58
N MET A 689 14.10 44.53 4.44
CA MET A 689 15.54 44.44 4.26
C MET A 689 16.23 44.02 5.56
N LEU A 690 16.96 42.91 5.51
CA LEU A 690 17.81 42.42 6.58
C LEU A 690 19.23 42.21 6.05
N PHE A 691 20.22 42.78 6.73
CA PHE A 691 21.63 42.46 6.51
C PHE A 691 22.13 41.53 7.61
N ALA A 692 22.16 40.23 7.32
CA ALA A 692 22.74 39.26 8.23
C ALA A 692 24.26 39.47 8.33
N ASN A 693 24.79 39.47 9.56
CA ASN A 693 26.16 39.84 9.89
C ASN A 693 26.53 41.28 9.47
N HIS A 694 25.64 42.24 9.73
CA HIS A 694 25.83 43.66 9.39
C HIS A 694 27.17 44.26 9.88
N SER A 695 27.77 43.74 10.96
CA SER A 695 29.09 44.21 11.44
C SER A 695 30.25 43.94 10.48
N LEU A 696 30.06 43.07 9.49
CA LEU A 696 31.04 42.80 8.43
C LEU A 696 30.96 43.83 7.30
N ILE A 697 29.94 44.69 7.27
CA ILE A 697 29.80 45.75 6.26
C ILE A 697 30.79 46.87 6.62
N SER A 698 31.70 47.18 5.67
CA SER A 698 32.85 48.08 5.88
C SER A 698 32.63 49.53 5.46
N GLY A 699 31.45 49.84 4.96
CA GLY A 699 31.05 51.16 4.48
C GLY A 699 29.55 51.39 4.64
N ASN A 700 29.03 52.37 3.92
CA ASN A 700 27.60 52.65 3.88
C ASN A 700 26.91 51.75 2.84
N ILE A 701 25.66 51.41 3.12
CA ILE A 701 24.74 50.83 2.15
C ILE A 701 24.18 51.96 1.29
N THR A 702 24.22 51.80 -0.02
CA THR A 702 23.73 52.79 -0.96
C THR A 702 22.56 52.22 -1.76
N LEU A 703 21.40 52.87 -1.66
CA LEU A 703 20.22 52.60 -2.48
C LEU A 703 20.16 53.65 -3.59
N THR A 704 20.29 53.24 -4.83
CA THR A 704 20.11 54.11 -6.00
C THR A 704 18.79 53.80 -6.68
N ILE A 705 17.82 54.70 -6.50
CA ILE A 705 16.48 54.61 -7.06
C ILE A 705 16.47 55.31 -8.41
N HIS A 706 16.29 54.56 -9.49
CA HIS A 706 16.10 55.05 -10.85
C HIS A 706 14.63 55.32 -11.10
N ILE A 707 14.31 56.57 -11.41
CA ILE A 707 12.94 57.01 -11.59
C ILE A 707 12.66 57.03 -13.10
N PRO A 708 11.60 56.35 -13.57
CA PRO A 708 11.26 56.39 -14.98
C PRO A 708 10.75 57.78 -15.35
N THR A 709 10.97 58.20 -16.60
CA THR A 709 10.53 59.52 -17.09
C THR A 709 9.01 59.70 -17.10
N SER A 710 8.25 58.63 -16.85
CA SER A 710 6.79 58.66 -16.65
C SER A 710 6.38 59.30 -15.33
N ILE A 711 7.27 59.37 -14.34
CA ILE A 711 7.03 60.03 -13.06
C ILE A 711 7.62 61.44 -13.12
N ASP A 712 6.74 62.45 -13.06
CA ASP A 712 7.14 63.85 -13.02
C ASP A 712 7.31 64.32 -11.57
N LEU A 713 8.56 64.31 -11.09
CA LEU A 713 8.92 64.77 -9.75
C LEU A 713 8.63 66.25 -9.50
N THR A 714 8.31 67.06 -10.53
CA THR A 714 7.86 68.45 -10.32
C THR A 714 6.39 68.55 -9.93
N ARG A 715 5.66 67.43 -10.03
CA ARG A 715 4.23 67.32 -9.74
C ARG A 715 3.93 66.30 -8.63
N VAL A 716 4.96 65.66 -8.09
CA VAL A 716 4.83 64.53 -7.18
C VAL A 716 5.82 64.69 -6.04
N LEU A 717 5.33 64.57 -4.81
CA LEU A 717 6.12 64.45 -3.60
C LEU A 717 6.65 63.02 -3.45
N PHE A 718 7.95 62.91 -3.22
CA PHE A 718 8.59 61.62 -2.94
C PHE A 718 8.83 61.46 -1.44
N PHE A 719 8.29 60.37 -0.89
CA PHE A 719 8.51 59.96 0.49
C PHE A 719 9.23 58.62 0.53
N PHE A 720 10.27 58.55 1.36
CA PHE A 720 10.87 57.30 1.79
C PHE A 720 10.78 57.25 3.31
N TYR A 721 10.08 56.26 3.84
CA TYR A 721 9.90 56.06 5.27
C TYR A 721 10.32 54.65 5.65
N ALA A 722 10.76 54.48 6.89
CA ALA A 722 11.04 53.16 7.44
C ALA A 722 10.44 53.01 8.82
N PHE A 723 10.21 51.76 9.14
CA PHE A 723 9.62 51.34 10.38
C PHE A 723 10.23 50.03 10.85
N ASN A 724 10.26 49.90 12.17
CA ASN A 724 10.56 48.66 12.86
C ASN A 724 9.39 48.37 13.79
N MET A 725 8.78 47.20 13.67
CA MET A 725 7.79 46.76 14.65
C MET A 725 8.55 46.11 15.79
N SER A 726 8.61 46.74 16.96
CA SER A 726 8.78 45.97 18.19
C SER A 726 7.42 45.33 18.51
N GLY A 727 7.40 44.19 19.20
CA GLY A 727 6.18 43.46 19.56
C GLY A 727 5.22 44.15 20.53
N THR A 728 5.19 45.47 20.53
CA THR A 728 4.20 46.29 21.18
C THR A 728 3.34 46.94 20.10
N GLU A 729 2.05 47.15 20.35
CA GLU A 729 1.08 47.83 19.46
C GLU A 729 1.50 49.26 19.03
N GLU A 730 2.69 49.72 19.43
CA GLU A 730 3.26 51.01 19.13
C GLU A 730 4.48 50.86 18.22
N TRP A 731 4.55 51.71 17.20
CA TRP A 731 5.72 51.86 16.35
C TRP A 731 6.92 52.26 17.19
N ASP A 732 7.95 51.44 17.22
CA ASP A 732 9.28 51.97 17.53
C ASP A 732 9.74 52.82 16.34
N ALA A 733 10.33 53.98 16.65
CA ALA A 733 11.06 54.74 15.64
C ALA A 733 12.00 53.78 14.90
N ALA A 734 12.20 53.98 13.58
CA ALA A 734 13.28 53.31 12.86
C ALA A 734 14.53 53.32 13.75
N PRO A 735 15.26 52.19 13.89
CA PRO A 735 16.30 52.05 14.89
C PRO A 735 17.18 53.30 14.86
N PRO A 736 17.65 53.83 16.01
CA PRO A 736 18.48 55.05 16.07
C PRO A 736 19.76 55.00 15.22
N GLU A 737 20.00 53.92 14.51
CA GLU A 737 21.12 53.66 13.62
C GLU A 737 20.73 53.80 12.14
N PHE A 738 19.43 53.78 11.79
CA PHE A 738 18.90 54.05 10.44
C PHE A 738 18.86 55.56 10.11
N TYR A 739 19.91 56.30 10.50
CA TYR A 739 20.07 57.70 10.10
C TYR A 739 20.62 57.78 8.68
N LEU A 740 20.04 58.64 7.86
CA LEU A 740 20.62 58.98 6.57
C LEU A 740 21.98 59.63 6.74
N ASP A 741 22.99 59.11 6.06
CA ASP A 741 24.26 59.82 5.89
C ASP A 741 24.12 60.87 4.78
N SER A 742 23.51 60.51 3.64
CA SER A 742 23.20 61.48 2.59
C SER A 742 22.03 61.05 1.69
N VAL A 743 21.36 62.03 1.09
CA VAL A 743 20.42 61.86 -0.01
C VAL A 743 20.82 62.82 -1.12
N THR A 744 21.05 62.28 -2.32
CA THR A 744 21.44 63.08 -3.49
C THR A 744 20.52 62.77 -4.66
N TYR A 745 19.95 63.80 -5.27
CA TYR A 745 19.19 63.66 -6.50
C TYR A 745 20.02 64.11 -7.72
N ASN A 746 20.15 63.23 -8.71
CA ASN A 746 20.84 63.52 -9.96
C ASN A 746 19.83 63.75 -11.10
N PHE A 747 19.62 65.03 -11.43
CA PHE A 747 18.72 65.47 -12.49
C PHE A 747 19.05 64.92 -13.89
N VAL A 748 20.31 64.58 -14.17
CA VAL A 748 20.72 64.09 -15.51
C VAL A 748 20.38 62.61 -15.68
N GLN A 749 20.53 61.83 -14.61
CA GLN A 749 20.26 60.40 -14.61
C GLN A 749 18.85 60.06 -14.11
N ASN A 750 18.13 61.04 -13.57
CA ASN A 750 16.83 60.87 -12.91
C ASN A 750 16.89 59.83 -11.78
N THR A 751 17.94 59.91 -10.95
CA THR A 751 18.18 58.97 -9.85
C THR A 751 18.20 59.67 -8.50
N ILE A 752 17.63 59.02 -7.48
CA ILE A 752 17.80 59.38 -6.08
C ILE A 752 18.75 58.36 -5.45
N THR A 753 19.89 58.83 -4.97
CA THR A 753 20.85 58.00 -4.21
C THR A 753 20.68 58.28 -2.73
N ILE A 754 20.41 57.23 -1.97
CA ILE A 754 20.27 57.25 -0.52
C ILE A 754 21.43 56.46 0.07
N THR A 755 22.17 57.07 1.00
CA THR A 755 23.30 56.44 1.66
C THR A 755 23.02 56.32 3.15
N MET A 756 23.15 55.11 3.69
CA MET A 756 22.83 54.76 5.07
C MET A 756 23.95 53.93 5.68
N PRO A 757 24.24 54.04 6.99
CA PRO A 757 25.12 53.09 7.67
C PRO A 757 24.46 51.70 7.73
N PRO A 758 25.23 50.62 7.93
CA PRO A 758 24.67 49.30 8.23
C PRO A 758 23.89 49.34 9.55
N TRP A 759 22.79 48.59 9.61
CA TRP A 759 21.86 48.57 10.74
C TRP A 759 21.69 47.14 11.28
N ASP A 760 21.24 47.02 12.53
CA ASP A 760 21.30 45.78 13.30
C ASP A 760 20.10 44.82 13.11
N ARG A 761 18.92 45.33 12.74
CA ARG A 761 17.64 44.58 12.66
C ARG A 761 17.02 44.56 11.26
N GLY A 762 16.08 43.66 11.00
CA GLY A 762 15.28 43.76 9.78
C GLY A 762 14.45 45.04 9.78
N VAL A 763 14.44 45.78 8.67
CA VAL A 763 13.73 47.05 8.52
C VAL A 763 12.79 46.95 7.34
N ILE A 764 11.52 47.32 7.56
CA ILE A 764 10.59 47.55 6.46
C ILE A 764 10.62 49.04 6.14
N SER A 765 10.77 49.34 4.87
CA SER A 765 10.70 50.69 4.32
C SER A 765 9.60 50.74 3.28
N ALA A 766 9.06 51.93 3.05
CA ALA A 766 8.22 52.15 1.89
C ALA A 766 8.53 53.45 1.17
N MET A 767 8.28 53.36 -0.13
CA MET A 767 8.47 54.39 -1.11
C MET A 767 7.11 54.83 -1.64
N ALA A 768 6.79 56.12 -1.48
CA ALA A 768 5.52 56.68 -1.91
C ALA A 768 5.72 57.89 -2.82
N PHE A 769 4.91 57.94 -3.87
CA PHE A 769 4.81 59.03 -4.83
C PHE A 769 3.41 59.66 -4.70
N ILE A 770 3.31 60.87 -4.16
CA ILE A 770 2.03 61.55 -3.89
C ILE A 770 1.90 62.78 -4.78
N ASP A 771 0.82 62.91 -5.55
CA ASP A 771 0.57 64.09 -6.38
C ASP A 771 0.47 65.36 -5.51
N LEU A 772 1.12 66.45 -5.92
CA LEU A 772 1.09 67.75 -5.23
C LEU A 772 -0.34 68.32 -5.11
N ASP A 773 -1.25 67.91 -5.99
CA ASP A 773 -2.66 68.33 -5.97
C ASP A 773 -3.52 67.52 -4.97
N ALA A 774 -2.96 66.50 -4.31
CA ALA A 774 -3.61 65.74 -3.24
C ALA A 774 -3.40 66.39 -1.86
N GLU A 775 -4.34 66.21 -0.92
CA GLU A 775 -4.15 66.69 0.46
C GLU A 775 -2.88 66.09 1.08
N PRO A 776 -1.98 66.89 1.68
CA PRO A 776 -0.77 66.38 2.30
C PRO A 776 -1.13 65.42 3.45
N PRO A 777 -0.40 64.31 3.62
CA PRO A 777 -0.77 63.27 4.57
C PRO A 777 -0.78 63.79 6.01
N VAL A 778 -1.89 63.53 6.73
CA VAL A 778 -2.00 63.67 8.18
C VAL A 778 -1.27 62.48 8.78
N GLU A 779 -0.07 62.72 9.32
CA GLU A 779 0.76 61.78 10.10
C GLU A 779 0.93 60.39 9.46
N ILE A 780 2.03 60.20 8.70
CA ILE A 780 2.51 58.86 8.33
C ILE A 780 3.07 58.22 9.62
N PRO A 781 2.55 57.06 10.06
CA PRO A 781 3.16 56.36 11.17
C PRO A 781 4.55 55.82 10.79
N GLY A 782 5.55 56.04 11.65
CA GLY A 782 6.96 55.68 11.42
C GLY A 782 7.91 56.89 11.35
N TYR A 783 9.20 56.65 11.05
CA TYR A 783 10.20 57.72 10.92
C TYR A 783 10.29 58.15 9.45
N ASN A 784 9.96 59.42 9.16
CA ASN A 784 10.20 60.01 7.84
C ASN A 784 11.71 60.13 7.62
N ILE A 785 12.24 59.30 6.73
CA ILE A 785 13.68 59.26 6.46
C ILE A 785 14.07 60.52 5.66
N PHE A 786 13.37 60.81 4.56
CA PHE A 786 13.48 62.12 3.90
C PHE A 786 12.28 62.44 3.01
N PHE A 787 12.21 63.71 2.61
CA PHE A 787 11.18 64.29 1.77
C PHE A 787 11.85 65.08 0.63
N LEU A 788 11.41 64.82 -0.61
CA LEU A 788 11.81 65.59 -1.79
C LEU A 788 10.55 66.27 -2.37
N SER A 789 10.57 67.61 -2.42
CA SER A 789 9.52 68.47 -3.02
C SER A 789 9.99 69.22 -4.25
#